data_AF-A2FE22-F1
#
_entry.id   AF-A2FE22-F1
#
_cell.length_a   1.000
_cell.length_b   1.000
_cell.length_c   1.000
_cell.angle_alpha   90.00
_cell.angle_beta   90.00
_cell.angle_gamma   90.00
#
_symmetry.space_group_name_H-M   'P 1'
#
loop_
_entity.id
_entity.type
_entity.pdbx_description
1 polymer ?
#
loop_
_entity_poly.entity_id
_entity_poly.type
_entity_poly.pdbx_seq_one_letter_code
_entity_poly.pdbx_strand_id
1 'polypeptide(L)'
;MTEDTVLLDKIQKENSMEEIKQVFAENLRLSNEIRASQAEKDDLSRRLQISLQKIQELNKQINDQKNIHSQIQEDCIKSYEKQKENDEIQFQKKINCLKTALSEKEKTIQSFDAALNTYQYQIDQICNAASSYFGKTINDAESVIKLLLLPKDIDEQPPITQPPPEPIIIKKESKKAKLYEEKLNESEQLRKDNEAAFIRKIDSIVDTYEKKLKERESNIQDLNLQIRSLKEKLEQSNDLKGEMLKNQSKEKVQYQLSVNELEAQKLEEISKLTKKVNNLEENLQKEQDKSELLKKQLVITMKKYKSTAKQYDDLNSDFEKLKSTERQLNNENKQLILKVKQLESNISDANADLLSYQKKNEELSGQNRAYLNDLNQRAVDLEKMKVTLSHYLETNNQVKSEIATANSDKQKHMEQLNDSIKLIEQKEKQIQELNNQLTELRKENNSVKLKLTTLSQPIKEDELIPLACWSCSLFPKELQNILSDLARNRTIQAPTKLRHYLTMIAEWYNNQIDRVESEISKIKIESEKSNIMKKEFAQSMKTLLPTYDIDFTKIIDCCEERQKFVNFIQKTQINLNLAKASSDEKEAQLSGLLVAMQASSPEEAHSFIGSMSEEVNNLNDDVEKTLRKMEKQKAKFESIEKDLKQQIDDSNKQIDNLKALLKNSEDSFEQIKRKSKSEKFEFSQKIQDYEHKIHELELINEAKVAELQNANAQSLELMGIEKKKNVSFTEEIEKQKEENEQLKETIQMLTKQKNKAIKDMKEEVDQKQDQYKMEQHKLQSEITLLKEQISKVVDEYKLQIEDYKSSIAALSESKVAVENKNNEILSNNSNLQSERQKLLLQIQSLKNEIEREKRLSETQIKAKESQLLAEQNRINESMRVKSETEKQNIFSKVANEFCTLFDVSTTRLNESNFDMFLSNIRNKLNELLTVETKLRLLLALGPQQSIVDAVSQLLLSS
;
A
#
# COMPACT_ATOMS: atom_id res chain seq x y z
N MET A 1 90.33 -10.27 7.72
CA MET A 1 90.29 -9.15 8.68
C MET A 1 89.75 -7.85 8.06
N THR A 2 90.21 -7.41 6.89
CA THR A 2 89.69 -6.19 6.22
C THR A 2 88.73 -6.44 5.06
N GLU A 3 88.71 -7.65 4.48
CA GLU A 3 87.80 -7.99 3.36
C GLU A 3 86.47 -8.55 3.85
N ASP A 4 86.47 -9.37 4.91
CA ASP A 4 85.27 -9.99 5.48
C ASP A 4 84.25 -8.96 5.97
N THR A 5 84.73 -7.88 6.60
CA THR A 5 83.93 -6.74 7.09
C THR A 5 83.30 -5.95 5.94
N VAL A 6 83.98 -5.82 4.80
CA VAL A 6 83.44 -5.18 3.60
C VAL A 6 82.38 -6.06 2.93
N LEU A 7 82.56 -7.39 2.96
CA LEU A 7 81.56 -8.32 2.44
C LEU A 7 80.28 -8.32 3.29
N LEU A 8 80.42 -8.31 4.62
CA LEU A 8 79.29 -8.32 5.55
C LEU A 8 78.45 -7.04 5.43
N ASP A 9 79.10 -5.86 5.45
CA ASP A 9 78.44 -4.55 5.30
C ASP A 9 77.73 -4.42 3.93
N LYS A 10 78.26 -5.07 2.88
CA LYS A 10 77.61 -5.12 1.57
C LYS A 10 76.35 -5.99 1.56
N ILE A 11 76.40 -7.19 2.13
CA ILE A 11 75.24 -8.09 2.26
C ILE A 11 74.13 -7.44 3.11
N GLN A 12 74.52 -6.77 4.20
CA GLN A 12 73.59 -6.08 5.10
C GLN A 12 72.89 -4.89 4.42
N LYS A 13 73.59 -4.18 3.53
CA LYS A 13 73.01 -3.14 2.66
C LYS A 13 72.10 -3.72 1.57
N GLU A 14 72.46 -4.85 0.96
CA GLU A 14 71.60 -5.50 -0.06
C GLU A 14 70.28 -5.98 0.55
N ASN A 15 70.30 -6.62 1.73
CA ASN A 15 69.08 -7.00 2.47
C ASN A 15 68.21 -5.78 2.83
N SER A 16 68.81 -4.74 3.41
CA SER A 16 68.10 -3.50 3.76
C SER A 16 67.46 -2.83 2.53
N MET A 17 68.09 -2.94 1.36
CA MET A 17 67.54 -2.40 0.11
C MET A 17 66.36 -3.22 -0.42
N GLU A 18 66.32 -4.53 -0.17
CA GLU A 18 65.18 -5.39 -0.53
C GLU A 18 63.97 -5.17 0.38
N GLU A 19 64.19 -5.01 1.69
CA GLU A 19 63.15 -4.60 2.65
C GLU A 19 62.52 -3.26 2.24
N ILE A 20 63.35 -2.27 1.88
CA ILE A 20 62.87 -0.96 1.39
C ILE A 20 62.04 -1.10 0.10
N LYS A 21 62.41 -1.98 -0.85
CA LYS A 21 61.59 -2.27 -2.04
C LYS A 21 60.24 -2.88 -1.67
N GLN A 22 60.20 -3.82 -0.73
CA GLN A 22 58.95 -4.43 -0.26
C GLN A 22 58.03 -3.37 0.37
N VAL A 23 58.56 -2.52 1.25
CA VAL A 23 57.82 -1.40 1.85
C VAL A 23 57.32 -0.41 0.79
N PHE A 24 58.09 -0.11 -0.26
CA PHE A 24 57.60 0.72 -1.37
C PHE A 24 56.51 0.03 -2.21
N ALA A 25 56.63 -1.28 -2.47
CA ALA A 25 55.62 -2.04 -3.19
C ALA A 25 54.29 -2.14 -2.41
N GLU A 26 54.36 -2.36 -1.09
CA GLU A 26 53.19 -2.36 -0.22
C GLU A 26 52.55 -0.97 -0.10
N ASN A 27 53.33 0.09 0.10
CA ASN A 27 52.79 1.46 0.08
C ASN A 27 52.13 1.82 -1.26
N LEU A 28 52.65 1.33 -2.38
CA LEU A 28 52.03 1.48 -3.70
C LEU A 28 50.70 0.69 -3.81
N ARG A 29 50.68 -0.56 -3.31
CA ARG A 29 49.47 -1.39 -3.22
C ARG A 29 48.38 -0.69 -2.39
N LEU A 30 48.72 -0.27 -1.17
CA LEU A 30 47.81 0.43 -0.25
C LEU A 30 47.33 1.77 -0.83
N SER A 31 48.20 2.53 -1.51
CA SER A 31 47.82 3.78 -2.19
C SER A 31 46.83 3.55 -3.35
N ASN A 32 46.92 2.41 -4.04
CA ASN A 32 45.99 2.02 -5.09
C ASN A 32 44.66 1.49 -4.51
N GLU A 33 44.71 0.71 -3.43
CA GLU A 33 43.52 0.24 -2.70
C GLU A 33 42.72 1.41 -2.11
N ILE A 34 43.39 2.39 -1.49
CA ILE A 34 42.75 3.63 -0.99
C ILE A 34 42.08 4.40 -2.13
N ARG A 35 42.72 4.50 -3.31
CA ARG A 35 42.12 5.15 -4.49
C ARG A 35 40.91 4.38 -5.02
N ALA A 36 40.96 3.05 -5.04
CA ALA A 36 39.85 2.21 -5.46
C ALA A 36 38.64 2.36 -4.50
N SER A 37 38.86 2.24 -3.18
CA SER A 37 37.82 2.42 -2.18
C SER A 37 37.23 3.84 -2.15
N GLN A 38 38.05 4.87 -2.40
CA GLN A 38 37.55 6.24 -2.51
C GLN A 38 36.72 6.45 -3.79
N ALA A 39 37.12 5.87 -4.93
CA ALA A 39 36.32 5.91 -6.16
C ALA A 39 34.99 5.14 -6.03
N GLU A 40 34.99 3.98 -5.37
CA GLU A 40 33.77 3.22 -5.05
C GLU A 40 32.84 4.02 -4.12
N LYS A 41 33.38 4.62 -3.06
CA LYS A 41 32.63 5.50 -2.15
C LYS A 41 32.00 6.70 -2.88
N ASP A 42 32.73 7.33 -3.80
CA ASP A 42 32.22 8.49 -4.54
C ASP A 42 31.13 8.09 -5.57
N ASP A 43 31.26 6.93 -6.21
CA ASP A 43 30.18 6.36 -7.05
C ASP A 43 28.95 5.94 -6.22
N LEU A 44 29.13 5.25 -5.08
CA LEU A 44 28.03 4.93 -4.16
C LEU A 44 27.33 6.18 -3.63
N SER A 45 28.08 7.23 -3.29
CA SER A 45 27.54 8.54 -2.89
C SER A 45 26.72 9.17 -4.02
N ARG A 46 27.23 9.13 -5.27
CA ARG A 46 26.50 9.62 -6.45
C ARG A 46 25.23 8.82 -6.73
N ARG A 47 25.28 7.49 -6.64
CA ARG A 47 24.09 6.61 -6.79
C ARG A 47 23.05 6.89 -5.72
N LEU A 48 23.47 7.10 -4.47
CA LEU A 48 22.57 7.48 -3.37
C LEU A 48 21.92 8.84 -3.64
N GLN A 49 22.67 9.85 -4.09
CA GLN A 49 22.14 11.16 -4.45
C GLN A 49 21.10 11.09 -5.57
N ILE A 50 21.38 10.33 -6.64
CA ILE A 50 20.43 10.09 -7.74
C ILE A 50 19.16 9.39 -7.22
N SER A 51 19.31 8.40 -6.33
CA SER A 51 18.17 7.70 -5.72
C SER A 51 17.32 8.63 -4.86
N LEU A 52 17.95 9.51 -4.07
CA LEU A 52 17.26 10.50 -3.23
C LEU A 52 16.51 11.54 -4.08
N GLN A 53 17.12 12.04 -5.16
CA GLN A 53 16.44 12.92 -6.13
C GLN A 53 15.23 12.23 -6.75
N LYS A 54 15.36 10.98 -7.21
CA LYS A 54 14.24 10.21 -7.77
C LYS A 54 13.12 9.97 -6.74
N ILE A 55 13.44 9.76 -5.47
CA ILE A 55 12.46 9.66 -4.38
C ILE A 55 11.76 11.00 -4.14
N GLN A 56 12.46 12.13 -4.23
CA GLN A 56 11.84 13.46 -4.15
C GLN A 56 10.90 13.74 -5.34
N GLU A 57 11.30 13.38 -6.56
CA GLU A 57 10.46 13.48 -7.76
C GLU A 57 9.20 12.60 -7.67
N LEU A 58 9.34 11.34 -7.27
CA LEU A 58 8.20 10.42 -7.07
C LEU A 58 7.25 10.92 -5.97
N ASN A 59 7.78 11.41 -4.85
CA ASN A 59 6.95 12.00 -3.80
C ASN A 59 6.20 13.26 -4.29
N LYS A 60 6.84 14.10 -5.12
CA LYS A 60 6.17 15.23 -5.76
C LYS A 60 5.05 14.75 -6.70
N GLN A 61 5.33 13.80 -7.58
CA GLN A 61 4.33 13.23 -8.50
C GLN A 61 3.13 12.62 -7.75
N ILE A 62 3.36 11.89 -6.65
CA ILE A 62 2.29 11.35 -5.80
C ILE A 62 1.45 12.47 -5.16
N ASN A 63 2.08 13.59 -4.78
CA ASN A 63 1.36 14.72 -4.19
C ASN A 63 0.55 15.50 -5.24
N ASP A 64 1.12 15.71 -6.43
CA ASP A 64 0.45 16.32 -7.58
C ASP A 64 -0.74 15.43 -8.03
N GLN A 65 -0.58 14.11 -8.08
CA GLN A 65 -1.66 13.15 -8.32
C GLN A 65 -2.76 13.18 -7.25
N LYS A 66 -2.42 13.29 -5.96
CA LYS A 66 -3.41 13.45 -4.88
C LYS A 66 -4.23 14.72 -5.03
N ASN A 67 -3.58 15.84 -5.38
CA ASN A 67 -4.26 17.11 -5.64
C ASN A 67 -5.23 16.99 -6.82
N ILE A 68 -4.79 16.38 -7.94
CA ILE A 68 -5.63 16.11 -9.11
C ILE A 68 -6.81 15.18 -8.76
N HIS A 69 -6.57 14.11 -7.99
CA HIS A 69 -7.64 13.19 -7.58
C HIS A 69 -8.67 13.87 -6.65
N SER A 70 -8.21 14.72 -5.73
CA SER A 70 -9.09 15.53 -4.88
C SER A 70 -9.92 16.52 -5.71
N GLN A 71 -9.31 17.18 -6.70
CA GLN A 71 -9.99 18.09 -7.63
C GLN A 71 -11.09 17.36 -8.42
N ILE A 72 -10.75 16.21 -9.03
CA ILE A 72 -11.69 15.36 -9.78
C ILE A 72 -12.82 14.87 -8.85
N GLN A 73 -12.52 14.46 -7.62
CA GLN A 73 -13.53 14.02 -6.66
C GLN A 73 -14.48 15.16 -6.29
N GLU A 74 -13.97 16.37 -6.05
CA GLU A 74 -14.79 17.55 -5.73
C GLU A 74 -15.69 17.96 -6.90
N ASP A 75 -15.18 17.93 -8.13
CA ASP A 75 -15.95 18.28 -9.33
C ASP A 75 -16.94 17.17 -9.73
N CYS A 76 -16.64 15.89 -9.47
CA CYS A 76 -17.61 14.80 -9.54
C CYS A 76 -18.75 14.99 -8.53
N ILE A 77 -18.45 15.38 -7.28
CA ILE A 77 -19.48 15.64 -6.26
C ILE A 77 -20.40 16.78 -6.72
N LYS A 78 -19.86 17.92 -7.17
CA LYS A 78 -20.65 19.04 -7.72
C LYS A 78 -21.51 18.62 -8.91
N SER A 79 -21.01 17.72 -9.76
CA SER A 79 -21.76 17.16 -10.89
C SER A 79 -22.95 16.31 -10.42
N TYR A 80 -22.73 15.40 -9.46
CA TYR A 80 -23.78 14.57 -8.86
C TYR A 80 -24.82 15.39 -8.09
N GLU A 81 -24.40 16.42 -7.35
CA GLU A 81 -25.33 17.33 -6.65
C GLU A 81 -26.23 18.08 -7.64
N LYS A 82 -25.65 18.60 -8.74
CA LYS A 82 -26.39 19.29 -9.80
C LYS A 82 -27.29 18.36 -10.62
N GLN A 83 -26.91 17.09 -10.78
CA GLN A 83 -27.79 16.08 -11.36
C GLN A 83 -28.95 15.75 -10.41
N LYS A 84 -28.67 15.53 -9.12
CA LYS A 84 -29.70 15.30 -8.09
C LYS A 84 -30.70 16.45 -8.01
N GLU A 85 -30.26 17.70 -8.08
CA GLU A 85 -31.13 18.87 -8.11
C GLU A 85 -32.05 18.88 -9.36
N ASN A 86 -31.50 18.57 -10.54
CA ASN A 86 -32.31 18.42 -11.76
C ASN A 86 -33.33 17.28 -11.66
N ASP A 87 -32.94 16.14 -11.09
CA ASP A 87 -33.82 14.99 -10.90
C ASP A 87 -34.92 15.29 -9.88
N GLU A 88 -34.61 15.95 -8.76
CA GLU A 88 -35.61 16.46 -7.81
C GLU A 88 -36.59 17.44 -8.47
N ILE A 89 -36.11 18.35 -9.33
CA ILE A 89 -36.97 19.25 -10.13
C ILE A 89 -37.85 18.47 -11.11
N GLN A 90 -37.34 17.42 -11.76
CA GLN A 90 -38.14 16.57 -12.66
C GLN A 90 -39.19 15.76 -11.89
N PHE A 91 -38.82 15.13 -10.77
CA PHE A 91 -39.77 14.40 -9.93
C PHE A 91 -40.84 15.33 -9.36
N GLN A 92 -40.48 16.54 -8.91
CA GLN A 92 -41.45 17.51 -8.40
C GLN A 92 -42.41 18.01 -9.50
N LYS A 93 -41.93 18.23 -10.72
CA LYS A 93 -42.80 18.48 -11.89
C LYS A 93 -43.74 17.30 -12.14
N LYS A 94 -43.25 16.06 -12.11
CA LYS A 94 -44.05 14.84 -12.33
C LYS A 94 -45.09 14.62 -11.25
N ILE A 95 -44.75 14.87 -9.97
CA ILE A 95 -45.67 14.87 -8.83
C ILE A 95 -46.78 15.91 -9.02
N ASN A 96 -46.44 17.12 -9.47
CA ASN A 96 -47.43 18.17 -9.71
C ASN A 96 -48.36 17.82 -10.88
N CYS A 97 -47.85 17.30 -12.00
CA CYS A 97 -48.68 16.81 -13.10
C CYS A 97 -49.63 15.68 -12.67
N LEU A 98 -49.15 14.74 -11.84
CA LEU A 98 -49.98 13.67 -11.29
C LEU A 98 -51.07 14.21 -10.34
N LYS A 99 -50.76 15.22 -9.51
CA LYS A 99 -51.78 15.89 -8.67
C LYS A 99 -52.85 16.58 -9.50
N THR A 100 -52.48 17.28 -10.58
CA THR A 100 -53.46 17.91 -11.49
C THR A 100 -54.36 16.87 -12.15
N ALA A 101 -53.77 15.81 -12.72
CA ALA A 101 -54.53 14.73 -13.36
C ALA A 101 -55.44 13.98 -12.36
N LEU A 102 -55.00 13.82 -11.11
CA LEU A 102 -55.81 13.23 -10.04
C LEU A 102 -57.02 14.13 -9.70
N SER A 103 -56.81 15.45 -9.58
CA SER A 103 -57.91 16.40 -9.36
C SER A 103 -58.90 16.48 -10.55
N GLU A 104 -58.44 16.30 -11.78
CA GLU A 104 -59.32 16.15 -12.96
C GLU A 104 -60.15 14.86 -12.90
N LYS A 105 -59.58 13.76 -12.38
CA LYS A 105 -60.30 12.51 -12.13
C LYS A 105 -61.30 12.62 -10.98
N GLU A 106 -60.96 13.30 -9.89
CA GLU A 106 -61.90 13.62 -8.81
C GLU A 106 -63.10 14.41 -9.33
N LYS A 107 -62.87 15.45 -10.15
CA LYS A 107 -63.94 16.24 -10.79
C LYS A 107 -64.83 15.41 -11.73
N THR A 108 -64.24 14.49 -12.50
CA THR A 108 -65.05 13.60 -13.36
C THR A 108 -65.85 12.59 -12.55
N ILE A 109 -65.30 12.01 -11.48
CA ILE A 109 -66.04 11.15 -10.54
C ILE A 109 -67.22 11.92 -9.93
N GLN A 110 -67.00 13.12 -9.39
CA GLN A 110 -68.06 13.98 -8.85
C GLN A 110 -69.16 14.29 -9.89
N SER A 111 -68.81 14.45 -11.16
CA SER A 111 -69.80 14.64 -12.24
C SER A 111 -70.61 13.38 -12.55
N PHE A 112 -70.00 12.19 -12.45
CA PHE A 112 -70.71 10.92 -12.58
C PHE A 112 -71.60 10.65 -11.36
N ASP A 113 -71.16 10.96 -10.15
CA ASP A 113 -72.00 10.86 -8.94
C ASP A 113 -73.21 11.79 -9.02
N ALA A 114 -73.05 13.03 -9.51
CA ALA A 114 -74.16 13.94 -9.76
C ALA A 114 -75.15 13.39 -10.82
N ALA A 115 -74.64 12.77 -11.89
CA ALA A 115 -75.47 12.12 -12.90
C ALA A 115 -76.21 10.88 -12.33
N LEU A 116 -75.53 10.03 -11.56
CA LEU A 116 -76.13 8.86 -10.90
C LEU A 116 -77.23 9.28 -9.93
N ASN A 117 -77.02 10.29 -9.08
CA ASN A 117 -78.07 10.84 -8.21
C ASN A 117 -79.25 11.40 -9.01
N THR A 118 -79.01 11.97 -10.20
CA THR A 118 -80.08 12.44 -11.09
C THR A 118 -80.89 11.27 -11.68
N TYR A 119 -80.22 10.19 -12.11
CA TYR A 119 -80.90 8.97 -12.59
C TYR A 119 -81.63 8.23 -11.47
N GLN A 120 -81.05 8.17 -10.26
CA GLN A 120 -81.70 7.63 -9.06
C GLN A 120 -83.03 8.37 -8.81
N TYR A 121 -83.01 9.70 -8.78
CA TYR A 121 -84.20 10.53 -8.61
C TYR A 121 -85.23 10.35 -9.74
N GLN A 122 -84.80 10.14 -10.99
CA GLN A 122 -85.71 9.81 -12.09
C GLN A 122 -86.34 8.43 -11.94
N ILE A 123 -85.58 7.42 -11.50
CA ILE A 123 -86.09 6.08 -11.19
C ILE A 123 -87.09 6.15 -10.03
N ASP A 124 -86.79 6.92 -8.98
CA ASP A 124 -87.70 7.15 -7.85
C ASP A 124 -89.00 7.83 -8.31
N GLN A 125 -88.93 8.83 -9.21
CA GLN A 125 -90.13 9.43 -9.81
C GLN A 125 -90.95 8.41 -10.62
N ILE A 126 -90.30 7.55 -11.42
CA ILE A 126 -90.96 6.51 -12.20
C ILE A 126 -91.61 5.46 -11.28
N CYS A 127 -90.92 5.02 -10.23
CA CYS A 127 -91.43 4.07 -9.24
C CYS A 127 -92.62 4.65 -8.46
N ASN A 128 -92.57 5.92 -8.07
CA ASN A 128 -93.70 6.62 -7.44
C ASN A 128 -94.90 6.79 -8.39
N ALA A 129 -94.66 7.16 -9.66
CA ALA A 129 -95.71 7.29 -10.66
C ALA A 129 -96.38 5.94 -10.99
N ALA A 130 -95.58 4.88 -11.16
CA ALA A 130 -96.07 3.52 -11.34
C ALA A 130 -96.84 3.02 -10.10
N SER A 131 -96.35 3.34 -8.89
CA SER A 131 -97.04 2.96 -7.64
C SER A 131 -98.43 3.61 -7.54
N SER A 132 -98.54 4.88 -7.94
CA SER A 132 -99.81 5.62 -8.01
C SER A 132 -100.75 5.01 -9.05
N TYR A 133 -100.25 4.67 -10.25
CA TYR A 133 -101.05 4.11 -11.34
C TYR A 133 -101.55 2.67 -11.06
N PHE A 134 -100.73 1.82 -10.47
CA PHE A 134 -101.04 0.40 -10.22
C PHE A 134 -101.61 0.12 -8.81
N GLY A 135 -101.71 1.13 -7.93
CA GLY A 135 -102.27 1.00 -6.59
C GLY A 135 -101.47 0.07 -5.64
N LYS A 136 -100.16 -0.07 -5.89
CA LYS A 136 -99.24 -0.96 -5.14
C LYS A 136 -97.90 -0.24 -4.98
N THR A 137 -97.24 -0.37 -3.83
CA THR A 137 -95.89 0.16 -3.62
C THR A 137 -94.87 -0.61 -4.46
N ILE A 138 -94.17 0.09 -5.34
CA ILE A 138 -93.12 -0.45 -6.21
C ILE A 138 -91.80 0.23 -5.82
N ASN A 139 -90.85 -0.56 -5.31
CA ASN A 139 -89.62 -0.04 -4.69
C ASN A 139 -88.36 -0.25 -5.56
N ASP A 140 -88.48 -0.92 -6.71
CA ASP A 140 -87.39 -1.12 -7.66
C ASP A 140 -87.90 -1.09 -9.12
N ALA A 141 -86.98 -0.77 -10.05
CA ALA A 141 -87.29 -0.72 -11.48
C ALA A 141 -87.62 -2.12 -12.06
N GLU A 142 -87.11 -3.20 -11.45
CA GLU A 142 -87.35 -4.56 -11.93
C GLU A 142 -88.80 -5.02 -11.68
N SER A 143 -89.43 -4.55 -10.60
CA SER A 143 -90.85 -4.77 -10.31
C SER A 143 -91.77 -3.94 -11.23
N VAL A 144 -91.36 -2.75 -11.67
CA VAL A 144 -92.07 -2.01 -12.73
C VAL A 144 -92.08 -2.83 -14.03
N ILE A 145 -90.93 -3.38 -14.41
CA ILE A 145 -90.78 -4.21 -15.61
C ILE A 145 -91.63 -5.49 -15.50
N LYS A 146 -91.60 -6.19 -14.36
CA LYS A 146 -92.43 -7.38 -14.12
C LYS A 146 -93.94 -7.10 -14.15
N LEU A 147 -94.39 -5.90 -13.76
CA LEU A 147 -95.79 -5.48 -13.85
C LEU A 147 -96.24 -5.17 -15.30
N LEU A 148 -95.35 -4.63 -16.13
CA LEU A 148 -95.63 -4.31 -17.53
C LEU A 148 -95.58 -5.53 -18.47
N LEU A 149 -94.93 -6.62 -18.05
CA LEU A 149 -94.76 -7.85 -18.84
C LEU A 149 -95.83 -8.93 -18.59
N LEU A 150 -96.93 -8.62 -17.90
CA LEU A 150 -98.06 -9.53 -17.68
C LEU A 150 -99.08 -9.46 -18.82
N PRO A 151 -99.27 -10.52 -19.64
CA PRO A 151 -100.29 -10.54 -20.68
C PRO A 151 -101.70 -10.58 -20.09
N LYS A 152 -102.66 -9.94 -20.76
CA LYS A 152 -104.10 -10.18 -20.57
C LYS A 152 -104.64 -10.93 -21.78
N ASP A 153 -104.59 -12.25 -21.70
CA ASP A 153 -105.30 -13.10 -22.64
C ASP A 153 -106.79 -13.25 -22.26
N ILE A 154 -107.58 -13.69 -23.23
CA ILE A 154 -109.04 -13.67 -23.29
C ILE A 154 -109.52 -15.09 -23.55
N ASP A 155 -110.66 -15.53 -23.01
CA ASP A 155 -111.63 -16.37 -23.73
C ASP A 155 -112.93 -16.60 -22.93
N GLU A 156 -114.09 -16.41 -23.58
CA GLU A 156 -115.00 -17.46 -24.09
C GLU A 156 -116.28 -16.81 -24.68
N GLN A 157 -117.16 -17.59 -25.35
CA GLN A 157 -118.16 -17.08 -26.33
C GLN A 157 -119.66 -17.08 -25.85
N PRO A 158 -120.71 -17.31 -26.69
CA PRO A 158 -121.68 -16.28 -27.13
C PRO A 158 -123.15 -16.70 -26.79
N PRO A 159 -124.26 -16.44 -27.55
CA PRO A 159 -124.63 -15.46 -28.59
C PRO A 159 -126.01 -14.74 -28.34
N ILE A 160 -126.65 -14.17 -29.39
CA ILE A 160 -128.13 -14.04 -29.66
C ILE A 160 -128.79 -12.62 -29.73
N THR A 161 -129.46 -12.37 -30.88
CA THR A 161 -130.54 -11.39 -31.25
C THR A 161 -130.34 -9.88 -31.45
N GLN A 162 -131.08 -9.43 -32.48
CA GLN A 162 -131.49 -8.11 -33.00
C GLN A 162 -132.88 -7.68 -32.44
N PRO A 163 -133.50 -6.50 -32.78
CA PRO A 163 -133.00 -5.20 -33.26
C PRO A 163 -133.57 -3.96 -32.44
N PRO A 164 -134.31 -2.91 -32.95
CA PRO A 164 -134.21 -1.53 -32.41
C PRO A 164 -135.53 -0.99 -31.77
N PRO A 165 -135.60 0.28 -31.28
CA PRO A 165 -135.96 1.42 -32.16
C PRO A 165 -135.42 2.83 -31.74
N GLU A 166 -135.64 3.85 -32.59
CA GLU A 166 -135.62 5.29 -32.20
C GLU A 166 -136.94 5.67 -31.48
N PRO A 167 -137.03 6.75 -30.67
CA PRO A 167 -137.37 8.08 -31.26
C PRO A 167 -136.93 9.37 -30.50
N ILE A 168 -136.72 10.44 -31.29
CA ILE A 168 -137.29 11.82 -31.23
C ILE A 168 -137.83 12.42 -29.88
N ILE A 169 -137.74 13.77 -29.75
CA ILE A 169 -138.52 14.73 -28.89
C ILE A 169 -137.80 15.25 -27.60
N ILE A 170 -137.79 16.53 -27.16
CA ILE A 170 -137.84 17.91 -27.74
C ILE A 170 -137.94 18.95 -26.57
N LYS A 171 -137.46 20.21 -26.73
CA LYS A 171 -137.54 21.38 -25.77
C LYS A 171 -136.74 21.21 -24.46
N LYS A 172 -136.24 22.25 -23.76
CA LYS A 172 -136.67 23.66 -23.52
C LYS A 172 -135.46 24.64 -23.49
N GLU A 173 -135.54 25.86 -24.06
CA GLU A 173 -135.88 27.19 -23.45
C GLU A 173 -134.90 27.74 -22.38
N SER A 174 -134.65 29.05 -22.22
CA SER A 174 -134.74 30.24 -23.12
C SER A 174 -134.16 31.52 -22.44
N LYS A 175 -133.70 32.50 -23.24
CA LYS A 175 -133.69 33.99 -23.00
C LYS A 175 -133.09 34.69 -24.25
N LYS A 176 -133.88 35.32 -25.14
CA LYS A 176 -134.33 36.74 -25.17
C LYS A 176 -133.18 37.75 -25.39
N ALA A 177 -133.01 38.53 -26.49
CA ALA A 177 -133.80 38.94 -27.70
C ALA A 177 -134.58 40.28 -27.68
N LYS A 178 -134.43 41.08 -28.77
CA LYS A 178 -135.18 42.28 -29.29
C LYS A 178 -134.68 42.55 -30.75
N LEU A 179 -135.39 43.11 -31.76
CA LEU A 179 -136.75 43.69 -31.93
C LEU A 179 -137.23 43.56 -33.44
N TYR A 180 -138.42 44.08 -33.85
CA TYR A 180 -139.11 43.88 -35.17
C TYR A 180 -139.94 45.12 -35.71
N GLU A 181 -140.78 44.97 -36.76
CA GLU A 181 -141.41 45.97 -37.72
C GLU A 181 -142.96 46.25 -37.57
N GLU A 182 -143.62 47.06 -38.45
CA GLU A 182 -145.08 47.21 -38.88
C GLU A 182 -145.24 48.35 -40.00
N LYS A 183 -146.31 48.73 -40.80
CA LYS A 183 -147.63 48.29 -41.44
C LYS A 183 -148.23 49.48 -42.33
N LEU A 184 -149.36 49.52 -43.11
CA LEU A 184 -150.26 48.62 -43.92
C LEU A 184 -151.49 49.37 -44.62
N ASN A 185 -151.97 48.99 -45.85
CA ASN A 185 -153.30 49.25 -46.55
C ASN A 185 -153.76 50.73 -46.93
N GLU A 186 -154.83 51.13 -47.70
CA GLU A 186 -155.97 50.57 -48.54
C GLU A 186 -156.60 51.68 -49.52
N SER A 187 -157.75 51.68 -50.28
CA SER A 187 -158.95 50.83 -50.66
C SER A 187 -159.70 51.35 -51.97
N GLU A 188 -160.94 50.89 -52.32
CA GLU A 188 -161.83 51.28 -53.49
C GLU A 188 -163.26 51.85 -53.11
N GLN A 189 -164.13 52.27 -54.08
CA GLN A 189 -165.58 51.87 -54.22
C GLN A 189 -166.46 52.61 -55.29
N LEU A 190 -167.55 51.93 -55.71
CA LEU A 190 -168.87 52.37 -56.26
C LEU A 190 -169.16 52.36 -57.78
N ARG A 191 -170.44 52.08 -58.11
CA ARG A 191 -170.96 51.62 -59.41
C ARG A 191 -172.45 51.97 -59.54
N LYS A 192 -172.91 52.34 -60.75
CA LYS A 192 -174.29 52.17 -61.29
C LYS A 192 -175.48 53.03 -60.81
N ASP A 193 -175.79 54.10 -61.57
CA ASP A 193 -177.19 54.57 -61.82
C ASP A 193 -177.84 53.93 -63.09
N ASN A 194 -177.08 53.05 -63.73
CA ASN A 194 -177.49 51.76 -64.32
C ASN A 194 -178.50 51.66 -65.50
N GLU A 195 -179.61 52.41 -65.55
CA GLU A 195 -180.76 51.99 -66.38
C GLU A 195 -181.01 52.84 -67.65
N ALA A 196 -180.70 54.13 -67.64
CA ALA A 196 -180.49 54.87 -68.90
C ALA A 196 -179.27 54.34 -69.70
N ALA A 197 -178.34 53.68 -69.01
CA ALA A 197 -177.25 52.93 -69.64
C ALA A 197 -177.71 51.62 -70.29
N PHE A 198 -178.96 51.18 -70.09
CA PHE A 198 -179.45 49.89 -70.60
C PHE A 198 -179.80 49.92 -72.10
N ILE A 199 -179.98 51.09 -72.72
CA ILE A 199 -180.06 51.19 -74.20
C ILE A 199 -178.65 51.23 -74.82
N ARG A 200 -177.70 51.96 -74.21
CA ARG A 200 -176.26 51.83 -74.54
C ARG A 200 -175.76 50.38 -74.42
N LYS A 201 -176.47 49.52 -73.68
CA LYS A 201 -176.14 48.10 -73.48
C LYS A 201 -176.42 47.23 -74.71
N ILE A 202 -177.26 47.67 -75.65
CA ILE A 202 -177.44 46.97 -76.94
C ILE A 202 -176.27 47.31 -77.88
N ASP A 203 -175.90 48.58 -78.00
CA ASP A 203 -174.69 48.99 -78.72
C ASP A 203 -173.43 48.37 -78.10
N SER A 204 -173.34 48.33 -76.75
CA SER A 204 -172.23 47.66 -76.08
C SER A 204 -172.27 46.13 -76.21
N ILE A 205 -173.40 45.51 -76.60
CA ILE A 205 -173.40 44.08 -76.95
C ILE A 205 -172.64 43.89 -78.28
N VAL A 206 -172.88 44.73 -79.28
CA VAL A 206 -172.09 44.73 -80.54
C VAL A 206 -170.61 45.00 -80.24
N ASP A 207 -170.32 46.05 -79.47
CA ASP A 207 -168.94 46.43 -79.07
C ASP A 207 -168.23 45.32 -78.26
N THR A 208 -168.97 44.56 -77.43
CA THR A 208 -168.40 43.37 -76.75
C THR A 208 -168.26 42.15 -77.66
N TYR A 209 -168.99 42.02 -78.76
CA TYR A 209 -168.75 40.97 -79.74
C TYR A 209 -167.51 41.28 -80.60
N GLU A 210 -167.30 42.52 -81.02
CA GLU A 210 -166.04 42.92 -81.69
C GLU A 210 -164.83 42.80 -80.77
N LYS A 211 -164.95 43.24 -79.49
CA LYS A 211 -163.88 43.03 -78.50
C LYS A 211 -163.63 41.55 -78.23
N LYS A 212 -164.66 40.70 -78.13
CA LYS A 212 -164.50 39.24 -78.01
C LYS A 212 -163.89 38.61 -79.26
N LEU A 213 -164.03 39.23 -80.44
CA LEU A 213 -163.36 38.79 -81.66
C LEU A 213 -161.84 39.05 -81.55
N LYS A 214 -161.43 40.26 -81.16
CA LYS A 214 -160.02 40.60 -80.89
C LYS A 214 -159.43 39.84 -79.71
N GLU A 215 -160.21 39.58 -78.68
CA GLU A 215 -159.84 38.76 -77.51
C GLU A 215 -159.67 37.28 -77.91
N ARG A 216 -160.48 36.78 -78.85
CA ARG A 216 -160.29 35.46 -79.48
C ARG A 216 -159.04 35.40 -80.37
N GLU A 217 -158.77 36.45 -81.15
CA GLU A 217 -157.53 36.57 -81.94
C GLU A 217 -156.29 36.56 -81.04
N SER A 218 -156.30 37.33 -79.94
CA SER A 218 -155.23 37.33 -78.93
C SER A 218 -155.03 35.94 -78.30
N ASN A 219 -156.11 35.28 -77.89
CA ASN A 219 -156.04 33.91 -77.34
C ASN A 219 -155.53 32.89 -78.37
N ILE A 220 -155.82 33.07 -79.67
CA ILE A 220 -155.25 32.24 -80.74
C ILE A 220 -153.75 32.52 -80.90
N GLN A 221 -153.30 33.76 -80.73
CA GLN A 221 -151.87 34.10 -80.70
C GLN A 221 -151.15 33.44 -79.51
N ASP A 222 -151.73 33.51 -78.31
CA ASP A 222 -151.17 32.90 -77.11
C ASP A 222 -151.14 31.36 -77.17
N LEU A 223 -152.19 30.70 -77.72
CA LEU A 223 -152.15 29.25 -77.96
C LEU A 223 -151.04 28.86 -78.96
N ASN A 224 -150.81 29.66 -80.01
CA ASN A 224 -149.73 29.40 -80.95
C ASN A 224 -148.34 29.57 -80.30
N LEU A 225 -148.17 30.55 -79.40
CA LEU A 225 -146.95 30.70 -78.60
C LEU A 225 -146.74 29.51 -77.65
N GLN A 226 -147.79 29.03 -76.98
CA GLN A 226 -147.70 27.84 -76.12
C GLN A 226 -147.32 26.58 -76.93
N ILE A 227 -147.95 26.35 -78.09
CA ILE A 227 -147.62 25.22 -78.98
C ILE A 227 -146.16 25.29 -79.46
N ARG A 228 -145.62 26.49 -79.72
CA ARG A 228 -144.20 26.68 -80.06
C ARG A 228 -143.29 26.28 -78.90
N SER A 229 -143.58 26.77 -77.69
CA SER A 229 -142.81 26.45 -76.48
C SER A 229 -142.83 24.96 -76.10
N LEU A 230 -143.89 24.23 -76.47
CA LEU A 230 -144.01 22.79 -76.24
C LEU A 230 -143.25 21.97 -77.28
N LYS A 231 -143.07 22.47 -78.51
CA LYS A 231 -142.16 21.85 -79.49
C LYS A 231 -140.70 21.99 -79.09
N GLU A 232 -140.27 23.19 -78.70
CA GLU A 232 -138.88 23.45 -78.26
C GLU A 232 -138.52 22.57 -77.04
N LYS A 233 -139.44 22.38 -76.09
CA LYS A 233 -139.25 21.48 -74.94
C LYS A 233 -139.20 19.99 -75.32
N LEU A 234 -139.89 19.57 -76.38
CA LEU A 234 -139.83 18.20 -76.87
C LEU A 234 -138.51 17.92 -77.61
N GLU A 235 -137.96 18.92 -78.29
CA GLU A 235 -136.69 18.85 -79.02
C GLU A 235 -135.51 18.80 -78.03
N GLN A 236 -135.46 19.73 -77.05
CA GLN A 236 -134.48 19.72 -75.94
C GLN A 236 -134.48 18.41 -75.13
N SER A 237 -135.65 17.78 -74.96
CA SER A 237 -135.78 16.49 -74.25
C SER A 237 -135.18 15.30 -75.02
N ASN A 238 -135.05 15.39 -76.34
CA ASN A 238 -134.37 14.37 -77.14
C ASN A 238 -132.85 14.54 -77.12
N ASP A 239 -132.34 15.78 -77.20
CA ASP A 239 -130.90 16.06 -77.13
C ASP A 239 -130.28 15.61 -75.79
N LEU A 240 -130.94 15.94 -74.66
CA LEU A 240 -130.55 15.47 -73.33
C LEU A 240 -130.49 13.94 -73.22
N LYS A 241 -131.38 13.23 -73.93
CA LYS A 241 -131.39 11.76 -73.98
C LYS A 241 -130.24 11.20 -74.84
N GLY A 242 -129.80 11.94 -75.86
CA GLY A 242 -128.59 11.66 -76.64
C GLY A 242 -127.31 11.84 -75.83
N GLU A 243 -127.23 12.87 -74.99
CA GLU A 243 -126.07 13.09 -74.10
C GLU A 243 -125.94 12.03 -73.00
N MET A 244 -127.04 11.60 -72.38
CA MET A 244 -126.98 10.52 -71.38
C MET A 244 -126.37 9.23 -71.93
N LEU A 245 -126.71 8.83 -73.16
CA LEU A 245 -126.13 7.66 -73.82
C LEU A 245 -124.63 7.83 -74.17
N LYS A 246 -124.19 9.07 -74.47
CA LYS A 246 -122.75 9.40 -74.66
C LYS A 246 -121.96 9.42 -73.35
N ASN A 247 -122.59 9.76 -72.22
CA ASN A 247 -121.91 9.78 -70.92
C ASN A 247 -121.85 8.39 -70.28
N GLN A 248 -122.93 7.61 -70.33
CA GLN A 248 -122.95 6.23 -69.81
C GLN A 248 -121.96 5.29 -70.55
N SER A 249 -121.67 5.57 -71.83
CA SER A 249 -120.64 4.85 -72.59
C SER A 249 -119.21 5.31 -72.24
N LYS A 250 -118.99 6.58 -71.88
CA LYS A 250 -117.70 7.09 -71.38
C LYS A 250 -117.37 6.54 -70.00
N GLU A 251 -118.30 6.61 -69.04
CA GLU A 251 -118.07 6.11 -67.66
C GLU A 251 -117.68 4.63 -67.66
N LYS A 252 -118.30 3.82 -68.51
CA LYS A 252 -117.99 2.38 -68.63
C LYS A 252 -116.57 2.12 -69.16
N VAL A 253 -116.07 2.95 -70.08
CA VAL A 253 -114.68 2.87 -70.56
C VAL A 253 -113.71 3.39 -69.51
N GLN A 254 -114.06 4.48 -68.81
CA GLN A 254 -113.23 5.08 -67.76
C GLN A 254 -113.08 4.17 -66.53
N TYR A 255 -114.14 3.44 -66.15
CA TYR A 255 -114.07 2.42 -65.12
C TYR A 255 -113.17 1.24 -65.53
N GLN A 256 -113.27 0.77 -66.77
CA GLN A 256 -112.43 -0.32 -67.26
C GLN A 256 -110.94 0.07 -67.33
N LEU A 257 -110.64 1.31 -67.75
CA LEU A 257 -109.27 1.83 -67.71
C LEU A 257 -108.72 1.90 -66.27
N SER A 258 -109.51 2.42 -65.33
CA SER A 258 -109.12 2.50 -63.92
C SER A 258 -108.88 1.12 -63.30
N VAL A 259 -109.71 0.11 -63.60
CA VAL A 259 -109.48 -1.28 -63.18
C VAL A 259 -108.16 -1.82 -63.74
N ASN A 260 -107.92 -1.64 -65.04
CA ASN A 260 -106.70 -2.12 -65.69
C ASN A 260 -105.44 -1.43 -65.14
N GLU A 261 -105.49 -0.13 -64.80
CA GLU A 261 -104.39 0.59 -64.14
C GLU A 261 -104.13 0.06 -62.71
N LEU A 262 -105.18 -0.27 -61.96
CA LEU A 262 -105.07 -0.81 -60.60
C LEU A 262 -104.53 -2.24 -60.59
N GLU A 263 -104.88 -3.06 -61.59
CA GLU A 263 -104.27 -4.37 -61.81
C GLU A 263 -102.80 -4.26 -62.25
N ALA A 264 -102.47 -3.32 -63.15
CA ALA A 264 -101.09 -3.07 -63.56
C ALA A 264 -100.21 -2.60 -62.38
N GLN A 265 -100.71 -1.69 -61.53
CA GLN A 265 -100.01 -1.26 -60.32
C GLN A 265 -99.78 -2.42 -59.34
N LYS A 266 -100.78 -3.29 -59.13
CA LYS A 266 -100.63 -4.49 -58.30
C LYS A 266 -99.65 -5.51 -58.89
N LEU A 267 -99.62 -5.70 -60.21
CA LEU A 267 -98.62 -6.53 -60.89
C LEU A 267 -97.20 -5.96 -60.75
N GLU A 268 -97.03 -4.64 -60.81
CA GLU A 268 -95.73 -4.00 -60.60
C GLU A 268 -95.30 -4.06 -59.13
N GLU A 269 -96.22 -3.93 -58.18
CA GLU A 269 -95.97 -4.10 -56.75
C GLU A 269 -95.63 -5.55 -56.39
N ILE A 270 -96.33 -6.53 -56.95
CA ILE A 270 -95.97 -7.95 -56.86
C ILE A 270 -94.58 -8.18 -57.47
N SER A 271 -94.26 -7.61 -58.64
CA SER A 271 -92.92 -7.69 -59.23
C SER A 271 -91.82 -7.11 -58.32
N LYS A 272 -92.10 -5.99 -57.65
CA LYS A 272 -91.20 -5.37 -56.65
C LYS A 272 -91.07 -6.22 -55.38
N LEU A 273 -92.14 -6.87 -54.93
CA LEU A 273 -92.15 -7.76 -53.77
C LEU A 273 -91.42 -9.07 -54.08
N THR A 274 -91.66 -9.74 -55.21
CA THR A 274 -90.91 -10.92 -55.64
C THR A 274 -89.40 -10.61 -55.76
N LYS A 275 -89.02 -9.46 -56.33
CA LYS A 275 -87.60 -9.03 -56.36
C LYS A 275 -87.03 -8.81 -54.95
N LYS A 276 -87.81 -8.33 -53.99
CA LYS A 276 -87.40 -8.24 -52.57
C LYS A 276 -87.28 -9.62 -51.91
N VAL A 277 -88.21 -10.54 -52.16
CA VAL A 277 -88.17 -11.91 -51.63
C VAL A 277 -86.92 -12.63 -52.14
N ASN A 278 -86.68 -12.64 -53.45
CA ASN A 278 -85.49 -13.27 -54.03
C ASN A 278 -84.18 -12.66 -53.46
N ASN A 279 -84.10 -11.34 -53.28
CA ASN A 279 -82.94 -10.71 -52.63
C ASN A 279 -82.81 -11.08 -51.14
N LEU A 280 -83.92 -11.29 -50.43
CA LEU A 280 -83.89 -11.73 -49.03
C LEU A 280 -83.51 -13.22 -48.91
N GLU A 281 -83.95 -14.07 -49.82
CA GLU A 281 -83.52 -15.47 -49.92
C GLU A 281 -82.03 -15.58 -50.28
N GLU A 282 -81.54 -14.80 -51.25
CA GLU A 282 -80.12 -14.79 -51.62
C GLU A 282 -79.23 -14.25 -50.48
N ASN A 283 -79.71 -13.30 -49.69
CA ASN A 283 -79.02 -12.82 -48.49
C ASN A 283 -79.13 -13.81 -47.31
N LEU A 284 -80.25 -14.51 -47.17
CA LEU A 284 -80.43 -15.57 -46.17
C LEU A 284 -79.47 -16.74 -46.46
N GLN A 285 -79.33 -17.14 -47.73
CA GLN A 285 -78.35 -18.16 -48.13
C GLN A 285 -76.92 -17.70 -47.81
N LYS A 286 -76.54 -16.48 -48.18
CA LYS A 286 -75.20 -15.93 -47.85
C LYS A 286 -74.91 -15.93 -46.36
N GLU A 287 -75.87 -15.57 -45.50
CA GLU A 287 -75.68 -15.63 -44.05
C GLU A 287 -75.76 -17.07 -43.48
N GLN A 288 -76.47 -18.00 -44.12
CA GLN A 288 -76.37 -19.43 -43.78
C GLN A 288 -74.98 -19.98 -44.10
N ASP A 289 -74.43 -19.72 -45.29
CA ASP A 289 -73.08 -20.13 -45.70
C ASP A 289 -72.02 -19.53 -44.76
N LYS A 290 -72.17 -18.26 -44.41
CA LYS A 290 -71.31 -17.53 -43.46
C LYS A 290 -71.43 -18.07 -42.04
N SER A 291 -72.64 -18.44 -41.59
CA SER A 291 -72.89 -19.13 -40.32
C SER A 291 -72.24 -20.51 -40.28
N GLU A 292 -72.26 -21.25 -41.40
CA GLU A 292 -71.58 -22.53 -41.50
C GLU A 292 -70.05 -22.39 -41.53
N LEU A 293 -69.53 -21.37 -42.22
CA LEU A 293 -68.11 -21.00 -42.19
C LEU A 293 -67.67 -20.62 -40.76
N LEU A 294 -68.48 -19.84 -40.04
CA LEU A 294 -68.26 -19.52 -38.62
C LEU A 294 -68.30 -20.76 -37.73
N LYS A 295 -69.21 -21.71 -37.94
CA LYS A 295 -69.21 -23.01 -37.24
C LYS A 295 -67.93 -23.81 -37.52
N LYS A 296 -67.49 -23.87 -38.78
CA LYS A 296 -66.24 -24.53 -39.19
C LYS A 296 -65.01 -23.87 -38.55
N GLN A 297 -64.95 -22.53 -38.52
CA GLN A 297 -63.91 -21.77 -37.80
C GLN A 297 -63.97 -22.00 -36.29
N LEU A 298 -65.16 -21.99 -35.67
CA LEU A 298 -65.33 -22.24 -34.23
C LEU A 298 -64.82 -23.63 -33.82
N VAL A 299 -65.07 -24.66 -34.62
CA VAL A 299 -64.52 -26.01 -34.40
C VAL A 299 -62.99 -26.04 -34.51
N ILE A 300 -62.40 -25.30 -35.45
CA ILE A 300 -60.93 -25.15 -35.56
C ILE A 300 -60.37 -24.42 -34.34
N THR A 301 -61.02 -23.34 -33.89
CA THR A 301 -60.63 -22.57 -32.70
C THR A 301 -60.78 -23.39 -31.41
N MET A 302 -61.83 -24.20 -31.26
CA MET A 302 -61.97 -25.14 -30.14
C MET A 302 -60.89 -26.23 -30.17
N LYS A 303 -60.50 -26.75 -31.34
CA LYS A 303 -59.38 -27.70 -31.46
C LYS A 303 -58.06 -27.03 -31.05
N LYS A 304 -57.79 -25.80 -31.52
CA LYS A 304 -56.62 -25.01 -31.11
C LYS A 304 -56.62 -24.76 -29.60
N TYR A 305 -57.73 -24.29 -29.03
CA TYR A 305 -57.88 -24.07 -27.59
C TYR A 305 -57.61 -25.35 -26.79
N LYS A 306 -58.14 -26.51 -27.21
CA LYS A 306 -57.84 -27.79 -26.54
C LYS A 306 -56.37 -28.21 -26.66
N SER A 307 -55.70 -27.97 -27.79
CA SER A 307 -54.25 -28.21 -27.88
C SER A 307 -53.44 -27.23 -27.02
N THR A 308 -53.83 -25.96 -26.94
CA THR A 308 -53.13 -24.93 -26.14
C THR A 308 -53.36 -25.12 -24.64
N ALA A 309 -54.57 -25.52 -24.23
CA ALA A 309 -54.87 -25.92 -22.85
C ALA A 309 -54.02 -27.14 -22.45
N LYS A 310 -53.95 -28.18 -23.30
CA LYS A 310 -53.08 -29.32 -23.03
C LYS A 310 -51.60 -28.92 -22.99
N GLN A 311 -51.13 -28.08 -23.90
CA GLN A 311 -49.76 -27.53 -23.86
C GLN A 311 -49.50 -26.74 -22.56
N TYR A 312 -50.50 -26.04 -22.02
CA TYR A 312 -50.40 -25.35 -20.74
C TYR A 312 -50.32 -26.34 -19.56
N ASP A 313 -51.14 -27.41 -19.56
CA ASP A 313 -51.08 -28.46 -18.55
C ASP A 313 -49.73 -29.23 -18.58
N ASP A 314 -49.28 -29.60 -19.79
CA ASP A 314 -47.99 -30.27 -20.02
C ASP A 314 -46.84 -29.36 -19.54
N LEU A 315 -46.83 -28.08 -19.93
CA LEU A 315 -45.84 -27.06 -19.53
C LEU A 315 -45.88 -26.76 -18.02
N ASN A 316 -47.06 -26.75 -17.39
CA ASN A 316 -47.19 -26.59 -15.94
C ASN A 316 -46.68 -27.83 -15.19
N SER A 317 -46.84 -29.03 -15.76
CA SER A 317 -46.19 -30.25 -15.24
C SER A 317 -44.66 -30.16 -15.35
N ASP A 318 -44.13 -29.62 -16.45
CA ASP A 318 -42.70 -29.43 -16.64
C ASP A 318 -42.14 -28.29 -15.78
N PHE A 319 -42.94 -27.27 -15.48
CA PHE A 319 -42.61 -26.21 -14.53
C PHE A 319 -42.49 -26.74 -13.09
N GLU A 320 -43.42 -27.56 -12.61
CA GLU A 320 -43.29 -28.20 -11.29
C GLU A 320 -42.14 -29.23 -11.25
N LYS A 321 -41.83 -29.93 -12.37
CA LYS A 321 -40.60 -30.73 -12.48
C LYS A 321 -39.34 -29.85 -12.35
N LEU A 322 -39.25 -28.75 -13.09
CA LEU A 322 -38.16 -27.77 -13.03
C LEU A 322 -37.98 -27.18 -11.62
N LYS A 323 -39.08 -26.88 -10.94
CA LYS A 323 -39.13 -26.39 -9.55
C LYS A 323 -38.72 -27.46 -8.54
N SER A 324 -38.96 -28.74 -8.83
CA SER A 324 -38.46 -29.86 -8.04
C SER A 324 -36.96 -30.08 -8.22
N THR A 325 -36.44 -30.00 -9.45
CA THR A 325 -35.00 -30.11 -9.74
C THR A 325 -34.23 -28.87 -9.30
N GLU A 326 -34.83 -27.68 -9.35
CA GLU A 326 -34.28 -26.46 -8.74
C GLU A 326 -34.11 -26.63 -7.23
N ARG A 327 -35.13 -27.13 -6.51
CA ARG A 327 -35.04 -27.43 -5.08
C ARG A 327 -33.96 -28.47 -4.78
N GLN A 328 -33.83 -29.49 -5.63
CA GLN A 328 -32.82 -30.53 -5.50
C GLN A 328 -31.40 -29.97 -5.71
N LEU A 329 -31.16 -29.25 -6.82
CA LEU A 329 -29.92 -28.54 -7.12
C LEU A 329 -29.55 -27.50 -6.06
N ASN A 330 -30.53 -26.82 -5.46
CA ASN A 330 -30.31 -25.85 -4.37
C ASN A 330 -29.89 -26.54 -3.07
N ASN A 331 -30.45 -27.72 -2.77
CA ASN A 331 -29.98 -28.56 -1.66
C ASN A 331 -28.60 -29.17 -1.93
N GLU A 332 -28.31 -29.60 -3.17
CA GLU A 332 -26.97 -30.05 -3.58
C GLU A 332 -25.95 -28.91 -3.53
N ASN A 333 -26.31 -27.69 -3.95
CA ASN A 333 -25.46 -26.50 -3.76
C ASN A 333 -25.21 -26.20 -2.28
N LYS A 334 -26.20 -26.34 -1.40
CA LYS A 334 -25.98 -26.20 0.06
C LYS A 334 -25.05 -27.28 0.62
N GLN A 335 -25.18 -28.53 0.17
CA GLN A 335 -24.27 -29.62 0.51
C GLN A 335 -22.84 -29.31 0.02
N LEU A 336 -22.69 -28.84 -1.22
CA LEU A 336 -21.41 -28.45 -1.81
C LEU A 336 -20.80 -27.24 -1.09
N ILE A 337 -21.58 -26.21 -0.74
CA ILE A 337 -21.10 -25.04 0.04
C ILE A 337 -20.63 -25.46 1.44
N LEU A 338 -21.34 -26.37 2.11
CA LEU A 338 -20.89 -26.93 3.39
C LEU A 338 -19.60 -27.74 3.23
N LYS A 339 -19.48 -28.53 2.17
CA LYS A 339 -18.30 -29.34 1.86
C LYS A 339 -17.10 -28.49 1.43
N VAL A 340 -17.33 -27.39 0.71
CA VAL A 340 -16.32 -26.36 0.41
C VAL A 340 -15.85 -25.72 1.71
N LYS A 341 -16.74 -25.26 2.60
CA LYS A 341 -16.34 -24.73 3.92
C LYS A 341 -15.55 -25.73 4.77
N GLN A 342 -15.88 -27.02 4.70
CA GLN A 342 -15.14 -28.06 5.39
C GLN A 342 -13.75 -28.29 4.77
N LEU A 343 -13.62 -28.20 3.45
CA LEU A 343 -12.32 -28.22 2.76
C LEU A 343 -11.52 -26.94 3.01
N GLU A 344 -12.15 -25.77 3.10
CA GLU A 344 -11.52 -24.49 3.48
C GLU A 344 -10.95 -24.56 4.90
N SER A 345 -11.69 -25.16 5.86
CA SER A 345 -11.16 -25.45 7.20
C SER A 345 -9.95 -26.39 7.12
N ASN A 346 -10.10 -27.55 6.48
CA ASN A 346 -8.99 -28.52 6.37
C ASN A 346 -7.75 -27.94 5.66
N ILE A 347 -7.94 -27.01 4.71
CA ILE A 347 -6.86 -26.27 4.04
C ILE A 347 -6.26 -25.22 4.98
N SER A 348 -7.05 -24.52 5.80
CA SER A 348 -6.56 -23.62 6.85
C SER A 348 -5.71 -24.38 7.87
N ASP A 349 -6.19 -25.54 8.33
CA ASP A 349 -5.52 -26.38 9.31
C ASP A 349 -4.22 -26.97 8.73
N ALA A 350 -4.27 -27.52 7.51
CA ALA A 350 -3.07 -28.01 6.81
C ALA A 350 -2.05 -26.90 6.49
N ASN A 351 -2.50 -25.65 6.27
CA ASN A 351 -1.60 -24.51 6.12
C ASN A 351 -0.97 -24.09 7.46
N ALA A 352 -1.68 -24.23 8.58
CA ALA A 352 -1.11 -24.00 9.92
C ALA A 352 -0.05 -25.06 10.26
N ASP A 353 -0.31 -26.33 9.96
CA ASP A 353 0.67 -27.42 10.06
C ASP A 353 1.89 -27.13 9.17
N LEU A 354 1.69 -26.78 7.89
CA LEU A 354 2.76 -26.43 6.96
C LEU A 354 3.62 -25.27 7.49
N LEU A 355 2.99 -24.24 8.07
CA LEU A 355 3.69 -23.11 8.68
C LEU A 355 4.54 -23.55 9.90
N SER A 356 4.04 -24.51 10.69
CA SER A 356 4.79 -25.09 11.81
C SER A 356 6.01 -25.89 11.33
N TYR A 357 5.88 -26.66 10.25
CA TYR A 357 7.00 -27.37 9.63
C TYR A 357 8.00 -26.42 8.99
N GLN A 358 7.55 -25.31 8.39
CA GLN A 358 8.44 -24.26 7.85
C GLN A 358 9.26 -23.63 8.98
N LYS A 359 8.63 -23.16 10.07
CA LYS A 359 9.35 -22.64 11.24
C LYS A 359 10.36 -23.63 11.81
N LYS A 360 9.99 -24.90 11.95
CA LYS A 360 10.89 -25.93 12.46
C LYS A 360 12.07 -26.24 11.53
N ASN A 361 11.90 -26.08 10.22
CA ASN A 361 12.98 -26.21 9.25
C ASN A 361 13.89 -24.97 9.25
N GLU A 362 13.34 -23.77 9.52
CA GLU A 362 14.09 -22.53 9.73
C GLU A 362 14.89 -22.57 11.05
N GLU A 363 14.31 -23.08 12.15
CA GLU A 363 15.01 -23.36 13.41
C GLU A 363 16.23 -24.28 13.17
N LEU A 364 16.04 -25.40 12.47
CA LEU A 364 17.11 -26.35 12.13
C LEU A 364 18.17 -25.73 11.20
N SER A 365 17.77 -24.90 10.24
CA SER A 365 18.67 -24.14 9.38
C SER A 365 19.51 -23.13 10.17
N GLY A 366 18.89 -22.43 11.13
CA GLY A 366 19.55 -21.53 12.07
C GLY A 366 20.55 -22.25 12.97
N GLN A 367 20.18 -23.40 13.53
CA GLN A 367 21.07 -24.25 14.32
C GLN A 367 22.26 -24.74 13.49
N ASN A 368 22.04 -25.25 12.27
CA ASN A 368 23.12 -25.67 11.37
C ASN A 368 24.08 -24.50 11.02
N ARG A 369 23.55 -23.29 10.79
CA ARG A 369 24.37 -22.09 10.56
C ARG A 369 25.16 -21.68 11.81
N ALA A 370 24.58 -21.82 13.00
CA ALA A 370 25.28 -21.58 14.26
C ALA A 370 26.41 -22.59 14.51
N TYR A 371 26.17 -23.89 14.26
CA TYR A 371 27.22 -24.92 14.33
C TYR A 371 28.32 -24.69 13.30
N LEU A 372 27.99 -24.26 12.08
CA LEU A 372 29.00 -23.93 11.06
C LEU A 372 29.89 -22.77 11.50
N ASN A 373 29.30 -21.73 12.12
CA ASN A 373 30.03 -20.59 12.66
C ASN A 373 30.92 -20.98 13.86
N ASP A 374 30.43 -21.81 14.78
CA ASP A 374 31.22 -22.30 15.92
C ASP A 374 32.39 -23.19 15.45
N LEU A 375 32.18 -24.01 14.42
CA LEU A 375 33.22 -24.84 13.80
C LEU A 375 34.27 -23.99 13.07
N ASN A 376 33.85 -22.95 12.34
CA ASN A 376 34.76 -21.97 11.73
C ASN A 376 35.57 -21.19 12.79
N GLN A 377 34.93 -20.77 13.89
CA GLN A 377 35.61 -20.07 14.99
C GLN A 377 36.65 -20.98 15.66
N ARG A 378 36.29 -22.24 15.95
CA ARG A 378 37.24 -23.25 16.46
C ARG A 378 38.39 -23.49 15.49
N ALA A 379 38.15 -23.51 14.18
CA ALA A 379 39.23 -23.66 13.19
C ALA A 379 40.21 -22.47 13.22
N VAL A 380 39.70 -21.24 13.32
CA VAL A 380 40.51 -20.02 13.50
C VAL A 380 41.33 -20.07 14.80
N ASP A 381 40.72 -20.47 15.92
CA ASP A 381 41.40 -20.53 17.21
C ASP A 381 42.42 -21.68 17.31
N LEU A 382 42.16 -22.80 16.63
CA LEU A 382 43.12 -23.89 16.46
C LEU A 382 44.32 -23.44 15.61
N GLU A 383 44.10 -22.64 14.56
CA GLU A 383 45.19 -22.07 13.75
C GLU A 383 46.03 -21.05 14.54
N LYS A 384 45.40 -20.16 15.33
CA LYS A 384 46.11 -19.29 16.30
C LYS A 384 46.96 -20.14 17.24
N MET A 385 46.38 -21.20 17.80
CA MET A 385 47.08 -22.08 18.74
C MET A 385 48.27 -22.79 18.09
N LYS A 386 48.19 -23.22 16.82
CA LYS A 386 49.35 -23.71 16.06
C LYS A 386 50.44 -22.64 15.92
N VAL A 387 50.09 -21.40 15.57
CA VAL A 387 51.06 -20.31 15.42
C VAL A 387 51.78 -20.04 16.75
N THR A 388 51.03 -19.97 17.87
CA THR A 388 51.61 -19.83 19.21
C THR A 388 52.51 -21.01 19.58
N LEU A 389 52.11 -22.24 19.25
CA LEU A 389 52.89 -23.45 19.55
C LEU A 389 54.15 -23.54 18.68
N SER A 390 54.09 -23.11 17.42
CA SER A 390 55.25 -22.97 16.53
C SER A 390 56.22 -21.92 17.05
N HIS A 391 55.72 -20.77 17.52
CA HIS A 391 56.56 -19.76 18.16
C HIS A 391 57.24 -20.29 19.42
N TYR A 392 56.52 -21.00 20.31
CA TYR A 392 57.12 -21.64 21.48
C TYR A 392 58.16 -22.71 21.11
N LEU A 393 57.97 -23.46 20.03
CA LEU A 393 58.99 -24.41 19.52
C LEU A 393 60.24 -23.67 19.02
N GLU A 394 60.07 -22.54 18.35
CA GLU A 394 61.14 -21.68 17.85
C GLU A 394 61.93 -21.03 19.00
N THR A 395 61.26 -20.45 20.00
CA THR A 395 61.90 -19.94 21.23
C THR A 395 62.63 -21.05 21.98
N ASN A 396 62.04 -22.25 22.10
CA ASN A 396 62.67 -23.39 22.76
C ASN A 396 63.92 -23.88 22.01
N ASN A 397 63.91 -23.83 20.67
CA ASN A 397 65.09 -24.13 19.85
C ASN A 397 66.16 -23.03 19.95
N GLN A 398 65.78 -21.75 20.05
CA GLN A 398 66.70 -20.66 20.36
C GLN A 398 67.34 -20.85 21.75
N VAL A 399 66.56 -21.11 22.79
CA VAL A 399 67.06 -21.36 24.15
C VAL A 399 67.98 -22.60 24.21
N LYS A 400 67.70 -23.66 23.43
CA LYS A 400 68.64 -24.79 23.28
C LYS A 400 69.96 -24.37 22.63
N SER A 401 69.91 -23.48 21.63
CA SER A 401 71.10 -22.93 20.98
C SER A 401 71.93 -22.08 21.96
N GLU A 402 71.27 -21.22 22.74
CA GLU A 402 71.89 -20.40 23.80
C GLU A 402 72.47 -21.26 24.93
N ILE A 403 71.81 -22.37 25.31
CA ILE A 403 72.37 -23.35 26.23
C ILE A 403 73.57 -24.08 25.62
N ALA A 404 73.58 -24.36 24.32
CA ALA A 404 74.71 -24.99 23.64
C ALA A 404 75.92 -24.05 23.55
N THR A 405 75.73 -22.77 23.21
CA THR A 405 76.81 -21.77 23.22
C THR A 405 77.32 -21.53 24.64
N ALA A 406 76.44 -21.33 25.63
CA ALA A 406 76.83 -21.16 27.03
C ALA A 406 77.60 -22.37 27.59
N ASN A 407 77.27 -23.60 27.18
CA ASN A 407 78.07 -24.78 27.55
C ASN A 407 79.43 -24.82 26.81
N SER A 408 79.49 -24.41 25.53
CA SER A 408 80.74 -24.27 24.80
C SER A 408 81.66 -23.22 25.45
N ASP A 409 81.12 -22.06 25.83
CA ASP A 409 81.88 -20.99 26.48
C ASP A 409 82.27 -21.35 27.92
N LYS A 410 81.39 -22.04 28.67
CA LYS A 410 81.76 -22.68 29.94
C LYS A 410 82.93 -23.64 29.78
N GLN A 411 82.96 -24.45 28.71
CA GLN A 411 84.07 -25.36 28.47
C GLN A 411 85.36 -24.61 28.08
N LYS A 412 85.29 -23.60 27.19
CA LYS A 412 86.43 -22.70 26.91
C LYS A 412 86.95 -22.04 28.18
N HIS A 413 86.07 -21.62 29.09
CA HIS A 413 86.46 -21.05 30.38
C HIS A 413 87.04 -22.09 31.34
N MET A 414 86.61 -23.35 31.31
CA MET A 414 87.31 -24.42 32.05
C MET A 414 88.67 -24.75 31.44
N GLU A 415 88.82 -24.71 30.12
CA GLU A 415 90.10 -24.89 29.43
C GLU A 415 91.06 -23.74 29.76
N GLN A 416 90.59 -22.49 29.65
CA GLN A 416 91.31 -21.29 30.11
C GLN A 416 91.65 -21.33 31.60
N LEU A 417 90.75 -21.84 32.46
CA LEU A 417 91.01 -21.98 33.90
C LEU A 417 92.05 -23.09 34.17
N ASN A 418 91.97 -24.22 33.48
CA ASN A 418 92.95 -25.29 33.58
C ASN A 418 94.34 -24.86 33.05
N ASP A 419 94.40 -24.09 31.97
CA ASP A 419 95.64 -23.51 31.47
C ASP A 419 96.14 -22.38 32.37
N SER A 420 95.25 -21.62 33.01
CA SER A 420 95.62 -20.67 34.08
C SER A 420 96.15 -21.40 35.31
N ILE A 421 95.60 -22.57 35.68
CA ILE A 421 96.10 -23.41 36.77
C ILE A 421 97.47 -23.98 36.42
N LYS A 422 97.67 -24.54 35.22
CA LYS A 422 99.00 -24.97 34.74
C LYS A 422 100.00 -23.81 34.73
N LEU A 423 99.55 -22.61 34.31
CA LEU A 423 100.37 -21.40 34.33
C LEU A 423 100.66 -20.95 35.76
N ILE A 424 99.72 -21.07 36.70
CA ILE A 424 99.94 -20.84 38.13
C ILE A 424 100.93 -21.87 38.67
N GLU A 425 100.80 -23.17 38.42
CA GLU A 425 101.78 -24.19 38.84
C GLU A 425 103.18 -23.93 38.24
N GLN A 426 103.26 -23.52 36.98
CA GLN A 426 104.52 -23.10 36.35
C GLN A 426 105.06 -21.80 36.99
N LYS A 427 104.19 -20.85 37.33
CA LYS A 427 104.57 -19.60 37.99
C LYS A 427 104.90 -19.81 39.46
N GLU A 428 104.33 -20.79 40.15
CA GLU A 428 104.66 -21.19 41.51
C GLU A 428 106.01 -21.91 41.53
N LYS A 429 106.28 -22.82 40.57
CA LYS A 429 107.63 -23.37 40.36
C LYS A 429 108.65 -22.27 40.03
N GLN A 430 108.33 -21.37 39.11
CA GLN A 430 109.16 -20.21 38.82
C GLN A 430 109.27 -19.25 40.01
N ILE A 431 108.27 -19.13 40.89
CA ILE A 431 108.33 -18.36 42.14
C ILE A 431 109.13 -19.10 43.21
N GLN A 432 109.20 -20.42 43.18
CA GLN A 432 110.04 -21.22 44.08
C GLN A 432 111.51 -21.13 43.65
N GLU A 433 111.80 -21.26 42.34
CA GLU A 433 113.11 -20.95 41.76
C GLU A 433 113.47 -19.48 41.93
N LEU A 434 112.56 -18.52 41.68
CA LEU A 434 112.77 -17.10 41.92
C LEU A 434 112.81 -16.74 43.41
N ASN A 435 112.31 -17.56 44.33
CA ASN A 435 112.49 -17.35 45.77
C ASN A 435 113.87 -17.85 46.23
N ASN A 436 114.34 -18.98 45.70
CA ASN A 436 115.72 -19.44 45.88
C ASN A 436 116.68 -18.40 45.30
N GLN A 437 116.45 -17.98 44.05
CA GLN A 437 117.17 -16.88 43.41
C GLN A 437 116.90 -15.54 44.10
N LEU A 438 115.80 -15.29 44.83
CA LEU A 438 115.63 -14.09 45.66
C LEU A 438 116.31 -14.19 47.02
N THR A 439 116.65 -15.38 47.53
CA THR A 439 117.61 -15.49 48.64
C THR A 439 119.05 -15.25 48.20
N GLU A 440 119.32 -15.24 46.90
CA GLU A 440 120.58 -14.81 46.29
C GLU A 440 120.50 -13.33 45.85
N LEU A 441 119.51 -12.97 45.03
CA LEU A 441 119.21 -11.63 44.56
C LEU A 441 118.69 -10.67 45.64
N ARG A 442 118.34 -11.07 46.87
CA ARG A 442 118.22 -10.12 48.00
C ARG A 442 119.58 -9.73 48.60
N LYS A 443 120.65 -10.47 48.28
CA LYS A 443 122.04 -10.05 48.55
C LYS A 443 122.50 -9.05 47.48
N GLU A 444 122.08 -9.22 46.22
CA GLU A 444 122.44 -8.32 45.13
C GLU A 444 121.51 -7.10 44.97
N ASN A 445 120.19 -7.25 45.07
CA ASN A 445 119.18 -6.21 44.79
C ASN A 445 118.94 -5.23 45.97
N ASN A 446 119.94 -5.05 46.82
CA ASN A 446 120.18 -3.74 47.43
C ASN A 446 120.74 -2.74 46.39
N SER A 447 121.27 -3.21 45.24
CA SER A 447 121.92 -2.38 44.22
C SER A 447 121.02 -1.90 43.07
N VAL A 448 119.91 -2.58 42.75
CA VAL A 448 119.10 -2.31 41.53
C VAL A 448 117.69 -1.77 41.84
N LYS A 449 117.52 -1.10 42.98
CA LYS A 449 116.28 -0.38 43.35
C LYS A 449 116.14 0.97 42.61
N LEU A 450 116.57 1.03 41.34
CA LEU A 450 116.89 2.27 40.62
C LEU A 450 116.60 2.12 39.11
N LYS A 451 115.59 2.88 38.62
CA LYS A 451 114.87 2.86 37.30
C LYS A 451 113.46 2.24 37.41
N LEU A 452 112.35 3.02 37.41
CA LEU A 452 111.67 3.77 36.30
C LEU A 452 110.87 2.86 35.32
N THR A 453 109.69 3.18 34.71
CA THR A 453 108.44 3.95 35.03
C THR A 453 107.55 4.07 33.75
N THR A 454 106.19 4.05 33.85
CA THR A 454 105.16 4.78 33.00
C THR A 454 105.07 4.55 31.45
N LEU A 455 104.03 4.87 30.63
CA LEU A 455 102.57 5.18 30.76
C LEU A 455 101.84 5.00 29.37
N SER A 456 100.55 5.40 29.21
CA SER A 456 99.79 5.40 27.92
C SER A 456 98.65 6.46 27.87
N GLN A 457 98.27 7.02 26.69
CA GLN A 457 97.09 7.92 26.45
C GLN A 457 96.58 8.01 24.95
N PRO A 458 95.38 8.59 24.64
CA PRO A 458 94.68 8.56 23.31
C PRO A 458 94.32 9.94 22.63
N ILE A 459 93.35 9.99 21.67
CA ILE A 459 93.13 11.05 20.61
C ILE A 459 91.64 11.58 20.52
N LYS A 460 91.33 12.58 19.65
CA LYS A 460 90.06 13.36 19.45
C LYS A 460 89.41 13.29 18.03
N GLU A 461 88.22 13.90 17.87
CA GLU A 461 87.34 14.03 16.67
C GLU A 461 87.35 15.43 16.00
N ASP A 462 87.02 15.54 14.69
CA ASP A 462 86.05 16.50 14.07
C ASP A 462 85.97 16.40 12.51
N GLU A 463 84.75 16.51 11.92
CA GLU A 463 84.35 16.92 10.53
C GLU A 463 83.09 16.17 9.99
N LEU A 464 82.04 16.88 9.52
CA LEU A 464 80.78 16.27 9.06
C LEU A 464 79.94 17.11 8.04
N ILE A 465 79.24 16.38 7.14
CA ILE A 465 78.15 16.75 6.17
C ILE A 465 78.55 16.70 4.67
N PRO A 466 78.07 15.68 3.89
CA PRO A 466 78.31 15.56 2.44
C PRO A 466 77.44 16.44 1.51
N LEU A 467 77.92 16.68 0.29
CA LEU A 467 77.20 17.45 -0.75
C LEU A 467 75.91 16.81 -1.28
N ALA A 468 75.66 15.51 -1.06
CA ALA A 468 74.48 14.82 -1.59
C ALA A 468 73.15 15.38 -1.06
N CYS A 469 73.16 16.06 0.10
CA CYS A 469 71.97 16.59 0.76
C CYS A 469 71.30 17.79 0.04
N TRP A 470 71.86 18.27 -1.08
CA TRP A 470 71.43 19.49 -1.77
C TRP A 470 70.71 19.23 -3.12
N SER A 471 70.53 17.98 -3.53
CA SER A 471 69.87 17.60 -4.78
C SER A 471 68.66 16.70 -4.54
N CYS A 472 67.46 17.17 -4.92
CA CYS A 472 66.22 16.38 -4.89
C CYS A 472 65.79 16.01 -6.31
N SER A 473 65.36 14.76 -6.50
CA SER A 473 64.90 14.20 -7.79
C SER A 473 63.42 14.46 -8.11
N LEU A 474 62.66 15.02 -7.17
CA LEU A 474 61.20 15.20 -7.27
C LEU A 474 60.77 16.56 -7.84
N PHE A 475 61.70 17.50 -8.07
CA PHE A 475 61.38 18.79 -8.67
C PHE A 475 61.33 18.72 -10.21
N PRO A 476 60.47 19.52 -10.87
CA PRO A 476 60.48 19.69 -12.33
C PRO A 476 61.86 20.11 -12.84
N LYS A 477 62.24 19.64 -14.03
CA LYS A 477 63.62 19.74 -14.55
C LYS A 477 64.11 21.18 -14.68
N GLU A 478 63.22 22.11 -15.00
CA GLU A 478 63.52 23.55 -15.08
C GLU A 478 63.95 24.10 -13.71
N LEU A 479 63.17 23.80 -12.66
CA LEU A 479 63.47 24.21 -11.27
C LEU A 479 64.70 23.47 -10.73
N GLN A 480 64.84 22.18 -11.06
CA GLN A 480 65.99 21.35 -10.63
C GLN A 480 67.33 21.88 -11.16
N ASN A 481 67.36 22.37 -12.41
CA ASN A 481 68.55 23.01 -12.99
C ASN A 481 68.91 24.31 -12.24
N ILE A 482 67.92 25.19 -12.02
CA ILE A 482 68.11 26.48 -11.32
C ILE A 482 68.68 26.27 -9.91
N LEU A 483 68.17 25.28 -9.16
CA LEU A 483 68.66 24.96 -7.82
C LEU A 483 70.06 24.33 -7.84
N SER A 484 70.35 23.46 -8.81
CA SER A 484 71.65 22.78 -8.97
C SER A 484 72.81 23.77 -9.14
N ASP A 485 72.64 24.82 -9.94
CA ASP A 485 73.66 25.85 -10.13
C ASP A 485 73.87 26.69 -8.86
N LEU A 486 72.81 26.89 -8.05
CA LEU A 486 72.93 27.57 -6.76
C LEU A 486 73.67 26.73 -5.70
N ALA A 487 73.47 25.40 -5.67
CA ALA A 487 74.21 24.50 -4.77
C ALA A 487 75.72 24.52 -5.02
N ARG A 488 76.13 24.61 -6.29
CA ARG A 488 77.55 24.60 -6.71
C ARG A 488 78.35 25.81 -6.23
N ASN A 489 77.69 26.93 -5.94
CA ASN A 489 78.35 28.16 -5.52
C ASN A 489 78.96 28.03 -4.10
N ARG A 490 80.29 27.89 -3.97
CA ARG A 490 80.96 27.53 -2.70
C ARG A 490 81.14 28.68 -1.71
N THR A 491 80.91 29.93 -2.09
CA THR A 491 81.16 31.10 -1.22
C THR A 491 80.08 31.35 -0.16
N ILE A 492 78.95 30.66 -0.23
CA ILE A 492 77.78 30.85 0.65
C ILE A 492 77.74 29.73 1.71
N GLN A 493 77.71 30.09 3.00
CA GLN A 493 77.58 29.12 4.10
C GLN A 493 76.22 28.40 4.08
N ALA A 494 76.18 27.17 4.62
CA ALA A 494 75.04 26.27 4.52
C ALA A 494 73.68 26.86 4.97
N PRO A 495 73.54 27.61 6.10
CA PRO A 495 72.26 28.20 6.49
C PRO A 495 71.72 29.21 5.47
N THR A 496 72.61 29.98 4.85
CA THR A 496 72.27 31.00 3.85
C THR A 496 71.89 30.37 2.51
N LYS A 497 72.53 29.26 2.12
CA LYS A 497 72.10 28.46 0.95
C LYS A 497 70.69 27.93 1.11
N LEU A 498 70.38 27.35 2.27
CA LEU A 498 69.06 26.79 2.59
C LEU A 498 67.94 27.82 2.43
N ARG A 499 68.13 29.05 2.93
CA ARG A 499 67.15 30.14 2.77
C ARG A 499 66.90 30.49 1.30
N HIS A 500 67.96 30.64 0.51
CA HIS A 500 67.86 31.06 -0.89
C HIS A 500 67.23 29.96 -1.77
N TYR A 501 67.52 28.68 -1.49
CA TYR A 501 66.83 27.52 -2.07
C TYR A 501 65.31 27.59 -1.88
N LEU A 502 64.86 27.85 -0.65
CA LEU A 502 63.44 27.89 -0.31
C LEU A 502 62.71 29.08 -0.98
N THR A 503 63.37 30.23 -1.10
CA THR A 503 62.82 31.38 -1.85
C THR A 503 62.61 31.06 -3.32
N MET A 504 63.60 30.48 -4.01
CA MET A 504 63.46 30.16 -5.44
C MET A 504 62.40 29.08 -5.71
N ILE A 505 62.22 28.12 -4.79
CA ILE A 505 61.12 27.14 -4.87
C ILE A 505 59.76 27.86 -4.78
N ALA A 506 59.58 28.78 -3.82
CA ALA A 506 58.33 29.52 -3.66
C ALA A 506 58.02 30.43 -4.87
N GLU A 507 59.01 31.17 -5.38
CA GLU A 507 58.85 32.04 -6.55
C GLU A 507 58.46 31.26 -7.82
N TRP A 508 59.00 30.05 -8.00
CA TRP A 508 58.69 29.20 -9.15
C TRP A 508 57.25 28.67 -9.10
N TYR A 509 56.80 28.16 -7.95
CA TYR A 509 55.42 27.66 -7.82
C TYR A 509 54.39 28.79 -7.87
N ASN A 510 54.67 29.97 -7.31
CA ASN A 510 53.80 31.14 -7.43
C ASN A 510 53.61 31.57 -8.90
N ASN A 511 54.69 31.68 -9.68
CA ASN A 511 54.59 32.01 -11.11
C ASN A 511 53.75 31.00 -11.93
N GLN A 512 53.72 29.73 -11.51
CA GLN A 512 52.88 28.71 -12.17
C GLN A 512 51.41 28.83 -11.75
N ILE A 513 51.13 29.21 -10.49
CA ILE A 513 49.77 29.54 -10.03
C ILE A 513 49.25 30.76 -10.79
N ASP A 514 50.02 31.86 -10.87
CA ASP A 514 49.66 33.07 -11.61
C ASP A 514 49.32 32.79 -13.08
N ARG A 515 50.07 31.87 -13.72
CA ARG A 515 49.79 31.41 -15.09
C ARG A 515 48.46 30.67 -15.21
N VAL A 516 48.22 29.70 -14.33
CA VAL A 516 46.98 28.90 -14.34
C VAL A 516 45.76 29.77 -14.05
N GLU A 517 45.85 30.71 -13.10
CA GLU A 517 44.78 31.67 -12.82
C GLU A 517 44.55 32.64 -13.99
N SER A 518 45.59 33.03 -14.73
CA SER A 518 45.46 33.81 -15.96
C SER A 518 44.73 33.05 -17.08
N GLU A 519 44.96 31.74 -17.22
CA GLU A 519 44.26 30.91 -18.21
C GLU A 519 42.81 30.62 -17.82
N ILE A 520 42.54 30.31 -16.55
CA ILE A 520 41.17 30.18 -16.00
C ILE A 520 40.38 31.48 -16.22
N SER A 521 41.02 32.64 -16.01
CA SER A 521 40.40 33.96 -16.24
C SER A 521 39.99 34.18 -17.70
N LYS A 522 40.82 33.75 -18.67
CA LYS A 522 40.51 33.85 -20.11
C LYS A 522 39.35 32.92 -20.49
N ILE A 523 39.41 31.66 -20.07
CA ILE A 523 38.35 30.67 -20.34
C ILE A 523 37.01 31.13 -19.78
N LYS A 524 37.00 31.74 -18.59
CA LYS A 524 35.79 32.32 -17.99
C LYS A 524 35.20 33.44 -18.87
N ILE A 525 36.02 34.39 -19.33
CA ILE A 525 35.61 35.49 -20.22
C ILE A 525 35.06 34.96 -21.55
N GLU A 526 35.65 33.90 -22.12
CA GLU A 526 35.13 33.27 -23.34
C GLU A 526 33.78 32.56 -23.09
N SER A 527 33.61 31.90 -21.94
CA SER A 527 32.32 31.32 -21.54
C SER A 527 31.22 32.38 -21.36
N GLU A 528 31.57 33.56 -20.84
CA GLU A 528 30.63 34.67 -20.64
C GLU A 528 30.25 35.29 -22.00
N LYS A 529 31.21 35.49 -22.91
CA LYS A 529 30.94 35.90 -24.31
C LYS A 529 30.05 34.89 -25.06
N SER A 530 30.30 33.59 -24.92
CA SER A 530 29.48 32.54 -25.53
C SER A 530 28.03 32.60 -25.02
N ASN A 531 27.84 32.81 -23.71
CA ASN A 531 26.52 32.97 -23.11
C ASN A 531 25.81 34.28 -23.51
N ILE A 532 26.55 35.35 -23.81
CA ILE A 532 25.99 36.58 -24.40
C ILE A 532 25.50 36.30 -25.83
N MET A 533 26.33 35.69 -26.68
CA MET A 533 25.91 35.32 -28.06
C MET A 533 24.71 34.36 -28.07
N LYS A 534 24.63 33.39 -27.15
CA LYS A 534 23.44 32.52 -26.99
C LYS A 534 22.17 33.33 -26.72
N LYS A 535 22.24 34.38 -25.90
CA LYS A 535 21.10 35.27 -25.59
C LYS A 535 20.74 36.16 -26.77
N GLU A 536 21.72 36.77 -27.43
CA GLU A 536 21.52 37.61 -28.61
C GLU A 536 20.90 36.83 -29.78
N PHE A 537 21.33 35.58 -30.00
CA PHE A 537 20.72 34.67 -30.96
C PHE A 537 19.26 34.35 -30.60
N ALA A 538 18.99 33.94 -29.37
CA ALA A 538 17.64 33.61 -28.92
C ALA A 538 16.69 34.82 -29.01
N GLN A 539 17.17 36.02 -28.70
CA GLN A 539 16.39 37.26 -28.80
C GLN A 539 16.17 37.70 -30.25
N SER A 540 17.15 37.50 -31.13
CA SER A 540 16.99 37.74 -32.58
C SER A 540 15.96 36.79 -33.18
N MET A 541 16.03 35.49 -32.87
CA MET A 541 15.06 34.49 -33.34
C MET A 541 13.63 34.78 -32.83
N LYS A 542 13.48 35.18 -31.56
CA LYS A 542 12.20 35.58 -30.98
C LYS A 542 11.63 36.87 -31.61
N THR A 543 12.48 37.72 -32.19
CA THR A 543 12.06 38.93 -32.93
C THR A 543 11.62 38.59 -34.36
N LEU A 544 12.24 37.59 -35.00
CA LEU A 544 11.89 37.13 -36.36
C LEU A 544 10.68 36.19 -36.40
N LEU A 545 10.40 35.45 -35.32
CA LEU A 545 9.29 34.51 -35.20
C LEU A 545 8.39 34.82 -33.98
N PRO A 546 7.79 36.02 -33.88
CA PRO A 546 7.10 36.48 -32.66
C PRO A 546 5.82 35.70 -32.33
N THR A 547 5.29 34.91 -33.25
CA THR A 547 4.07 34.09 -33.10
C THR A 547 4.35 32.64 -32.69
N TYR A 548 5.60 32.25 -32.41
CA TYR A 548 5.97 30.87 -32.12
C TYR A 548 6.56 30.70 -30.72
N ASP A 549 5.85 29.95 -29.87
CA ASP A 549 6.18 29.78 -28.45
C ASP A 549 7.19 28.64 -28.23
N ILE A 550 8.46 28.93 -28.51
CA ILE A 550 9.59 28.07 -28.14
C ILE A 550 10.65 28.89 -27.39
N ASP A 551 11.23 28.28 -26.35
CA ASP A 551 12.41 28.79 -25.67
C ASP A 551 13.66 28.61 -26.54
N PHE A 552 13.93 29.60 -27.40
CA PHE A 552 15.06 29.62 -28.32
C PHE A 552 16.43 29.47 -27.63
N THR A 553 16.54 29.64 -26.30
CA THR A 553 17.79 29.38 -25.57
C THR A 553 18.15 27.89 -25.51
N LYS A 554 17.15 27.00 -25.55
CA LYS A 554 17.33 25.55 -25.39
C LYS A 554 17.64 24.79 -26.68
N ILE A 555 17.40 25.37 -27.86
CA ILE A 555 17.60 24.71 -29.18
C ILE A 555 19.06 24.26 -29.40
N ILE A 556 20.02 24.96 -28.78
CA ILE A 556 21.45 24.63 -28.86
C ILE A 556 21.80 23.44 -27.96
N ASP A 557 21.18 23.33 -26.78
CA ASP A 557 21.60 22.38 -25.75
C ASP A 557 20.66 21.16 -25.61
N CYS A 558 19.44 21.21 -26.15
CA CYS A 558 18.49 20.09 -26.17
C CYS A 558 18.14 19.64 -27.60
N CYS A 559 17.94 18.32 -27.77
CA CYS A 559 17.69 17.70 -29.07
C CYS A 559 16.21 17.81 -29.51
N GLU A 560 15.26 17.77 -28.56
CA GLU A 560 13.83 17.77 -28.90
C GLU A 560 13.35 19.12 -29.46
N GLU A 561 13.69 20.23 -28.83
CA GLU A 561 13.38 21.58 -29.32
C GLU A 561 14.00 21.83 -30.69
N ARG A 562 15.20 21.29 -30.93
CA ARG A 562 15.85 21.32 -32.24
C ARG A 562 15.06 20.53 -33.28
N GLN A 563 14.57 19.34 -32.94
CA GLN A 563 13.74 18.53 -33.84
C GLN A 563 12.38 19.20 -34.12
N LYS A 564 11.75 19.80 -33.10
CA LYS A 564 10.51 20.60 -33.22
C LYS A 564 10.72 21.78 -34.19
N PHE A 565 11.86 22.47 -34.11
CA PHE A 565 12.23 23.56 -35.02
C PHE A 565 12.52 23.10 -36.46
N VAL A 566 13.23 21.98 -36.65
CA VAL A 566 13.48 21.38 -37.98
C VAL A 566 12.18 20.98 -38.67
N ASN A 567 11.26 20.32 -37.94
CA ASN A 567 9.96 19.91 -38.47
C ASN A 567 9.10 21.12 -38.89
N PHE A 568 9.20 22.26 -38.19
CA PHE A 568 8.52 23.51 -38.56
C PHE A 568 9.05 24.10 -39.89
N ILE A 569 10.36 24.14 -40.09
CA ILE A 569 10.96 24.58 -41.35
C ILE A 569 10.52 23.68 -42.52
N GLN A 570 10.59 22.36 -42.36
CA GLN A 570 10.16 21.40 -43.39
C GLN A 570 8.68 21.59 -43.77
N LYS A 571 7.79 21.74 -42.79
CA LYS A 571 6.35 21.97 -43.04
C LYS A 571 6.09 23.30 -43.76
N THR A 572 6.84 24.35 -43.41
CA THR A 572 6.75 25.67 -44.08
C THR A 572 7.21 25.58 -45.54
N GLN A 573 8.26 24.81 -45.82
CA GLN A 573 8.81 24.66 -47.18
C GLN A 573 7.92 23.80 -48.10
N ILE A 574 7.17 22.83 -47.55
CA ILE A 574 6.12 22.10 -48.29
C ILE A 574 5.00 23.05 -48.73
N ASN A 575 4.51 23.91 -47.84
CA ASN A 575 3.44 24.86 -48.14
C ASN A 575 3.84 25.86 -49.24
N LEU A 576 5.10 26.30 -49.26
CA LEU A 576 5.63 27.21 -50.29
C LEU A 576 5.59 26.59 -51.71
N ASN A 577 5.81 25.28 -51.81
CA ASN A 577 5.81 24.57 -53.09
C ASN A 577 4.38 24.36 -53.63
N LEU A 578 3.41 24.08 -52.77
CA LEU A 578 1.99 23.95 -53.15
C LEU A 578 1.43 25.26 -53.69
N ALA A 579 1.85 26.41 -53.14
CA ALA A 579 1.41 27.72 -53.58
C ALA A 579 1.83 28.07 -55.02
N LYS A 580 2.94 27.49 -55.53
CA LYS A 580 3.37 27.69 -56.92
C LYS A 580 2.51 26.91 -57.92
N ALA A 581 2.28 25.62 -57.67
CA ALA A 581 1.56 24.75 -58.59
C ALA A 581 0.14 25.24 -58.91
N SER A 582 -0.53 25.90 -57.96
CA SER A 582 -1.88 26.48 -58.16
C SER A 582 -1.91 27.75 -59.04
N SER A 583 -0.76 28.33 -59.39
CA SER A 583 -0.68 29.48 -60.30
C SER A 583 -0.74 29.01 -61.76
N ASP A 584 0.12 28.05 -62.10
CA ASP A 584 0.36 27.58 -63.47
C ASP A 584 -0.89 26.93 -64.10
N GLU A 585 -1.76 26.31 -63.29
CA GLU A 585 -3.02 25.69 -63.75
C GLU A 585 -4.01 26.71 -64.32
N LYS A 586 -4.00 27.96 -63.85
CA LYS A 586 -5.02 28.97 -64.22
C LYS A 586 -4.73 29.67 -65.54
N GLU A 587 -3.48 29.78 -65.97
CA GLU A 587 -3.13 30.30 -67.31
C GLU A 587 -3.55 29.33 -68.42
N ALA A 588 -3.52 28.02 -68.16
CA ALA A 588 -3.92 27.00 -69.13
C ALA A 588 -5.42 27.06 -69.48
N GLN A 589 -6.29 27.29 -68.49
CA GLN A 589 -7.74 27.22 -68.68
C GLN A 589 -8.29 28.39 -69.52
N LEU A 590 -7.72 29.59 -69.43
CA LEU A 590 -8.17 30.76 -70.18
C LEU A 590 -7.95 30.61 -71.70
N SER A 591 -6.87 29.93 -72.09
CA SER A 591 -6.49 29.70 -73.49
C SER A 591 -7.43 28.74 -74.24
N GLY A 592 -8.15 27.87 -73.53
CA GLY A 592 -9.00 26.84 -74.14
C GLY A 592 -10.34 27.37 -74.68
N LEU A 593 -10.93 28.36 -74.02
CA LEU A 593 -12.31 28.80 -74.31
C LEU A 593 -12.44 29.50 -75.67
N LEU A 594 -11.42 30.26 -76.07
CA LEU A 594 -11.38 31.01 -77.34
C LEU A 594 -11.31 30.11 -78.58
N VAL A 595 -10.81 28.87 -78.45
CA VAL A 595 -10.68 27.94 -79.58
C VAL A 595 -12.02 27.25 -79.90
N ALA A 596 -12.87 27.06 -78.90
CA ALA A 596 -14.09 26.23 -79.02
C ALA A 596 -15.22 26.87 -79.83
N MET A 597 -15.29 28.20 -79.91
CA MET A 597 -16.39 28.93 -80.58
C MET A 597 -16.08 29.33 -82.03
N GLN A 598 -14.83 29.15 -82.51
CA GLN A 598 -14.38 29.54 -83.86
C GLN A 598 -14.65 31.01 -84.28
N ALA A 599 -14.90 31.90 -83.31
CA ALA A 599 -15.13 33.33 -83.53
C ALA A 599 -13.84 34.12 -83.21
N SER A 600 -13.51 35.12 -84.04
CA SER A 600 -12.26 35.90 -83.86
C SER A 600 -12.43 37.07 -82.89
N SER A 601 -13.67 37.50 -82.63
CA SER A 601 -14.04 38.38 -81.52
C SER A 601 -15.46 38.06 -81.01
N PRO A 602 -15.87 38.57 -79.83
CA PRO A 602 -17.18 38.26 -79.25
C PRO A 602 -18.39 38.76 -80.06
N GLU A 603 -18.22 39.75 -80.93
CA GLU A 603 -19.31 40.45 -81.63
C GLU A 603 -19.97 39.62 -82.75
N GLU A 604 -19.22 38.72 -83.42
CA GLU A 604 -19.73 37.99 -84.60
C GLU A 604 -20.88 37.01 -84.24
N ALA A 605 -20.94 36.54 -83.00
CA ALA A 605 -21.89 35.53 -82.54
C ALA A 605 -23.37 36.00 -82.50
N HIS A 606 -23.65 37.31 -82.61
CA HIS A 606 -25.01 37.85 -82.45
C HIS A 606 -25.82 38.00 -83.77
N SER A 607 -25.17 37.94 -84.93
CA SER A 607 -25.81 38.29 -86.22
C SER A 607 -26.76 37.21 -86.77
N PHE A 608 -26.55 35.93 -86.40
CA PHE A 608 -27.16 34.77 -87.05
C PHE A 608 -28.68 34.59 -86.82
N ILE A 609 -29.28 35.29 -85.86
CA ILE A 609 -30.62 34.98 -85.33
C ILE A 609 -31.78 35.68 -86.10
N GLY A 610 -31.48 36.67 -86.94
CA GLY A 610 -32.51 37.63 -87.43
C GLY A 610 -33.40 37.23 -88.62
N SER A 611 -33.16 36.11 -89.32
CA SER A 611 -33.65 35.91 -90.71
C SER A 611 -34.98 35.16 -90.90
N MET A 612 -35.70 34.78 -89.83
CA MET A 612 -36.81 33.81 -89.89
C MET A 612 -38.25 34.36 -89.95
N SER A 613 -38.47 35.67 -90.13
CA SER A 613 -39.74 36.31 -89.71
C SER A 613 -40.76 36.74 -90.79
N GLU A 614 -40.51 36.55 -92.10
CA GLU A 614 -41.16 37.37 -93.14
C GLU A 614 -42.35 36.72 -93.92
N GLU A 615 -42.58 35.41 -93.81
CA GLU A 615 -43.36 34.64 -94.80
C GLU A 615 -44.92 34.69 -94.68
N VAL A 616 -45.49 35.39 -93.70
CA VAL A 616 -46.86 35.09 -93.19
C VAL A 616 -48.03 35.86 -93.84
N ASN A 617 -47.81 36.97 -94.57
CA ASN A 617 -48.82 38.04 -94.71
C ASN A 617 -49.82 38.00 -95.92
N ASN A 618 -49.81 36.99 -96.81
CA ASN A 618 -50.27 37.17 -98.21
C ASN A 618 -51.62 36.52 -98.67
N LEU A 619 -52.68 36.42 -97.85
CA LEU A 619 -53.79 35.45 -98.12
C LEU A 619 -55.28 35.88 -97.99
N ASN A 620 -55.66 37.17 -97.98
CA ASN A 620 -56.93 37.59 -97.35
C ASN A 620 -58.05 38.29 -98.20
N ASP A 621 -57.97 38.41 -99.53
CA ASP A 621 -58.71 39.46 -100.29
C ASP A 621 -59.99 39.08 -101.09
N ASP A 622 -60.38 37.81 -101.28
CA ASP A 622 -61.10 37.39 -102.52
C ASP A 622 -62.66 37.38 -102.53
N VAL A 623 -63.36 37.92 -101.53
CA VAL A 623 -64.77 37.52 -101.21
C VAL A 623 -65.92 38.36 -101.84
N GLU A 624 -65.68 39.55 -102.39
CA GLU A 624 -66.66 40.67 -102.38
C GLU A 624 -67.83 40.70 -103.42
N LYS A 625 -68.07 39.69 -104.28
CA LYS A 625 -68.67 39.95 -105.64
C LYS A 625 -70.18 39.70 -105.92
N THR A 626 -71.01 39.20 -104.99
CA THR A 626 -72.21 38.40 -105.39
C THR A 626 -73.62 39.08 -105.47
N LEU A 627 -73.81 40.35 -105.06
CA LEU A 627 -75.11 40.78 -104.47
C LEU A 627 -76.22 41.43 -105.34
N ARG A 628 -76.09 41.60 -106.68
CA ARG A 628 -76.92 42.57 -107.46
C ARG A 628 -78.02 42.00 -108.42
N LYS A 629 -79.02 41.22 -107.98
CA LYS A 629 -80.01 40.58 -108.91
C LYS A 629 -81.53 40.64 -108.62
N MET A 630 -82.03 41.23 -107.53
CA MET A 630 -83.38 40.88 -106.99
C MET A 630 -84.61 41.69 -107.44
N GLU A 631 -84.50 42.90 -107.98
CA GLU A 631 -85.58 43.92 -107.83
C GLU A 631 -86.83 43.81 -108.73
N LYS A 632 -86.87 42.95 -109.75
CA LYS A 632 -87.88 43.04 -110.84
C LYS A 632 -89.25 42.38 -110.62
N GLN A 633 -89.54 41.79 -109.46
CA GLN A 633 -90.80 41.04 -109.23
C GLN A 633 -92.02 41.90 -108.77
N LYS A 634 -91.83 43.20 -108.52
CA LYS A 634 -92.73 44.02 -107.69
C LYS A 634 -94.17 44.24 -108.22
N ALA A 635 -94.37 44.39 -109.53
CA ALA A 635 -95.64 44.93 -110.07
C ALA A 635 -96.84 43.94 -110.07
N LYS A 636 -96.64 42.64 -109.83
CA LYS A 636 -97.76 41.67 -109.79
C LYS A 636 -98.55 41.67 -108.48
N PHE A 637 -98.11 42.44 -107.48
CA PHE A 637 -98.71 42.45 -106.14
C PHE A 637 -99.99 43.30 -106.03
N GLU A 638 -100.14 44.37 -106.81
CA GLU A 638 -101.14 45.44 -106.57
C GLU A 638 -102.62 45.01 -106.75
N SER A 639 -102.88 43.91 -107.47
CA SER A 639 -104.23 43.29 -107.54
C SER A 639 -104.50 42.38 -106.34
N ILE A 640 -103.51 41.54 -106.01
CA ILE A 640 -103.52 40.69 -104.80
C ILE A 640 -103.65 41.55 -103.54
N GLU A 641 -103.08 42.77 -103.54
CA GLU A 641 -103.13 43.77 -102.47
C GLU A 641 -104.53 44.11 -101.98
N LYS A 642 -105.59 44.00 -102.80
CA LYS A 642 -106.94 44.41 -102.39
C LYS A 642 -107.69 43.33 -101.60
N ASP A 643 -107.63 42.09 -102.05
CA ASP A 643 -108.17 40.96 -101.28
C ASP A 643 -107.25 40.64 -100.09
N LEU A 644 -105.94 40.81 -100.26
CA LEU A 644 -105.02 40.89 -99.13
C LEU A 644 -105.41 42.01 -98.18
N LYS A 645 -105.87 43.20 -98.58
CA LYS A 645 -106.22 44.27 -97.62
C LYS A 645 -107.31 43.85 -96.62
N GLN A 646 -108.33 43.14 -97.08
CA GLN A 646 -109.35 42.60 -96.16
C GLN A 646 -108.77 41.48 -95.28
N GLN A 647 -107.98 40.57 -95.87
CA GLN A 647 -107.30 39.51 -95.11
C GLN A 647 -106.22 40.07 -94.16
N ILE A 648 -105.63 41.22 -94.48
CA ILE A 648 -104.65 41.99 -93.72
C ILE A 648 -105.35 42.69 -92.56
N ASP A 649 -106.57 43.21 -92.69
CA ASP A 649 -107.26 43.82 -91.54
C ASP A 649 -107.68 42.79 -90.48
N ASP A 650 -108.11 41.60 -90.89
CA ASP A 650 -108.37 40.51 -89.94
C ASP A 650 -107.09 39.84 -89.45
N SER A 651 -106.06 39.73 -90.30
CA SER A 651 -104.71 39.34 -89.87
C SER A 651 -104.06 40.42 -89.00
N ASN A 652 -104.40 41.70 -89.12
CA ASN A 652 -103.89 42.81 -88.30
C ASN A 652 -104.47 42.70 -86.90
N LYS A 653 -105.76 42.35 -86.74
CA LYS A 653 -106.35 42.02 -85.42
C LYS A 653 -105.66 40.81 -84.79
N GLN A 654 -105.35 39.77 -85.58
CA GLN A 654 -104.56 38.64 -85.09
C GLN A 654 -103.11 39.03 -84.77
N ILE A 655 -102.47 39.85 -85.61
CA ILE A 655 -101.11 40.36 -85.45
C ILE A 655 -101.02 41.31 -84.25
N ASP A 656 -102.06 42.08 -83.92
CA ASP A 656 -102.07 42.99 -82.77
C ASP A 656 -102.31 42.22 -81.46
N ASN A 657 -103.15 41.17 -81.48
CA ASN A 657 -103.21 40.18 -80.40
C ASN A 657 -101.88 39.41 -80.25
N LEU A 658 -101.24 39.03 -81.36
CA LEU A 658 -99.93 38.38 -81.35
C LEU A 658 -98.80 39.34 -80.98
N LYS A 659 -98.89 40.65 -81.27
CA LYS A 659 -97.96 41.69 -80.77
C LYS A 659 -98.18 41.93 -79.28
N ALA A 660 -99.41 41.86 -78.78
CA ALA A 660 -99.66 41.93 -77.34
C ALA A 660 -99.08 40.71 -76.61
N LEU A 661 -99.23 39.51 -77.17
CA LEU A 661 -98.58 38.29 -76.69
C LEU A 661 -97.06 38.32 -76.84
N LEU A 662 -96.54 38.78 -77.99
CA LEU A 662 -95.11 38.93 -78.25
C LEU A 662 -94.51 39.95 -77.28
N LYS A 663 -95.14 41.11 -77.09
CA LYS A 663 -94.70 42.13 -76.14
C LYS A 663 -94.72 41.63 -74.70
N ASN A 664 -95.78 40.92 -74.29
CA ASN A 664 -95.79 40.26 -72.97
C ASN A 664 -94.67 39.21 -72.84
N SER A 665 -94.34 38.51 -73.94
CA SER A 665 -93.22 37.57 -74.02
C SER A 665 -91.85 38.26 -74.01
N GLU A 666 -91.72 39.43 -74.64
CA GLU A 666 -90.51 40.27 -74.69
C GLU A 666 -90.26 40.98 -73.35
N ASP A 667 -91.30 41.53 -72.71
CA ASP A 667 -91.25 42.10 -71.37
C ASP A 667 -90.90 41.00 -70.33
N SER A 668 -91.44 39.78 -70.49
CA SER A 668 -91.08 38.60 -69.69
C SER A 668 -89.65 38.12 -69.96
N PHE A 669 -89.24 38.01 -71.23
CA PHE A 669 -87.89 37.64 -71.62
C PHE A 669 -86.87 38.67 -71.15
N GLU A 670 -87.21 39.96 -71.15
CA GLU A 670 -86.34 41.01 -70.63
C GLU A 670 -86.32 41.04 -69.09
N GLN A 671 -87.41 40.69 -68.38
CA GLN A 671 -87.33 40.36 -66.95
C GLN A 671 -86.37 39.19 -66.69
N ILE A 672 -86.48 38.09 -67.45
CA ILE A 672 -85.61 36.91 -67.33
C ILE A 672 -84.15 37.27 -67.64
N LYS A 673 -83.91 38.09 -68.67
CA LYS A 673 -82.59 38.60 -69.07
C LYS A 673 -81.99 39.55 -68.03
N ARG A 674 -82.81 40.34 -67.33
CA ARG A 674 -82.39 41.17 -66.18
C ARG A 674 -82.07 40.31 -64.95
N LYS A 675 -82.91 39.32 -64.61
CA LYS A 675 -82.65 38.33 -63.54
C LYS A 675 -81.38 37.54 -63.80
N SER A 676 -81.24 36.95 -64.99
CA SER A 676 -80.05 36.19 -65.39
C SER A 676 -78.76 37.04 -65.39
N LYS A 677 -78.84 38.35 -65.68
CA LYS A 677 -77.72 39.28 -65.46
C LYS A 677 -77.41 39.51 -63.98
N SER A 678 -78.42 39.69 -63.14
CA SER A 678 -78.26 39.85 -61.69
C SER A 678 -77.66 38.60 -61.04
N GLU A 679 -78.18 37.42 -61.38
CA GLU A 679 -77.71 36.12 -60.91
C GLU A 679 -76.27 35.85 -61.38
N LYS A 680 -75.92 36.18 -62.64
CA LYS A 680 -74.54 36.10 -63.13
C LYS A 680 -73.59 37.06 -62.40
N PHE A 681 -74.06 38.25 -62.03
CA PHE A 681 -73.26 39.19 -61.23
C PHE A 681 -73.01 38.63 -59.82
N GLU A 682 -74.05 38.13 -59.14
CA GLU A 682 -73.89 37.46 -57.85
C GLU A 682 -72.99 36.22 -57.91
N PHE A 683 -73.09 35.39 -58.94
CA PHE A 683 -72.20 34.24 -59.12
C PHE A 683 -70.76 34.68 -59.39
N SER A 684 -70.53 35.72 -60.21
CA SER A 684 -69.19 36.27 -60.45
C SER A 684 -68.56 36.82 -59.17
N GLN A 685 -69.36 37.52 -58.34
CA GLN A 685 -68.90 38.03 -57.05
C GLN A 685 -68.56 36.89 -56.08
N LYS A 686 -69.42 35.87 -55.97
CA LYS A 686 -69.17 34.69 -55.13
C LYS A 686 -67.94 33.89 -55.59
N ILE A 687 -67.68 33.80 -56.90
CA ILE A 687 -66.45 33.19 -57.43
C ILE A 687 -65.23 33.98 -56.96
N GLN A 688 -65.24 35.31 -57.10
CA GLN A 688 -64.14 36.18 -56.66
C GLN A 688 -63.91 36.11 -55.14
N ASP A 689 -64.98 36.03 -54.33
CA ASP A 689 -64.90 35.82 -52.88
C ASP A 689 -64.26 34.45 -52.54
N TYR A 690 -64.57 33.39 -53.29
CA TYR A 690 -63.96 32.07 -53.10
C TYR A 690 -62.50 32.02 -53.56
N GLU A 691 -62.16 32.67 -54.68
CA GLU A 691 -60.77 32.77 -55.17
C GLU A 691 -59.87 33.49 -54.15
N HIS A 692 -60.33 34.62 -53.61
CA HIS A 692 -59.61 35.33 -52.53
C HIS A 692 -59.44 34.45 -51.28
N LYS A 693 -60.43 33.62 -50.95
CA LYS A 693 -60.39 32.74 -49.78
C LYS A 693 -59.54 31.50 -49.97
N ILE A 694 -59.42 30.99 -51.20
CA ILE A 694 -58.45 29.96 -51.56
C ILE A 694 -57.04 30.53 -51.39
N HIS A 695 -56.77 31.72 -51.93
CA HIS A 695 -55.45 32.34 -51.85
C HIS A 695 -55.01 32.68 -50.41
N GLU A 696 -55.94 33.11 -49.56
CA GLU A 696 -55.71 33.30 -48.12
C GLU A 696 -55.31 31.98 -47.43
N LEU A 697 -55.97 30.87 -47.77
CA LEU A 697 -55.65 29.54 -47.24
C LEU A 697 -54.31 28.99 -47.78
N GLU A 698 -53.95 29.28 -49.04
CA GLU A 698 -52.64 28.94 -49.61
C GLU A 698 -51.51 29.62 -48.84
N LEU A 699 -51.60 30.94 -48.63
CA LEU A 699 -50.61 31.71 -47.85
C LEU A 699 -50.47 31.20 -46.40
N ILE A 700 -51.59 30.87 -45.74
CA ILE A 700 -51.59 30.28 -44.39
C ILE A 700 -50.90 28.90 -44.41
N ASN A 701 -51.12 28.10 -45.44
CA ASN A 701 -50.54 26.76 -45.56
C ASN A 701 -49.03 26.81 -45.88
N GLU A 702 -48.58 27.71 -46.77
CA GLU A 702 -47.15 27.93 -47.02
C GLU A 702 -46.41 28.38 -45.75
N ALA A 703 -46.98 29.31 -44.99
CA ALA A 703 -46.43 29.72 -43.69
C ALA A 703 -46.34 28.54 -42.70
N LYS A 704 -47.33 27.64 -42.71
CA LYS A 704 -47.33 26.43 -41.85
C LYS A 704 -46.31 25.39 -42.29
N VAL A 705 -46.10 25.22 -43.61
CA VAL A 705 -45.05 24.36 -44.16
C VAL A 705 -43.66 24.91 -43.80
N ALA A 706 -43.46 26.22 -43.88
CA ALA A 706 -42.21 26.87 -43.48
C ALA A 706 -41.90 26.71 -41.98
N GLU A 707 -42.89 26.87 -41.09
CA GLU A 707 -42.73 26.56 -39.66
C GLU A 707 -42.31 25.10 -39.43
N LEU A 708 -42.99 24.14 -40.08
CA LEU A 708 -42.69 22.71 -39.91
C LEU A 708 -41.31 22.32 -40.45
N GLN A 709 -40.87 22.90 -41.57
CA GLN A 709 -39.52 22.70 -42.11
C GLN A 709 -38.45 23.25 -41.17
N ASN A 710 -38.65 24.45 -40.60
CA ASN A 710 -37.72 25.07 -39.65
C ASN A 710 -37.63 24.27 -38.34
N ALA A 711 -38.77 23.85 -37.79
CA ALA A 711 -38.80 22.98 -36.60
C ALA A 711 -38.11 21.63 -36.83
N ASN A 712 -38.25 21.03 -38.02
CA ASN A 712 -37.58 19.79 -38.37
C ASN A 712 -36.05 19.96 -38.54
N ALA A 713 -35.60 21.09 -39.10
CA ALA A 713 -34.19 21.44 -39.18
C ALA A 713 -33.55 21.60 -37.78
N GLN A 714 -34.22 22.30 -36.86
CA GLN A 714 -33.77 22.44 -35.47
C GLN A 714 -33.71 21.08 -34.74
N SER A 715 -34.67 20.19 -34.99
CA SER A 715 -34.67 18.83 -34.44
C SER A 715 -33.48 17.99 -34.94
N LEU A 716 -33.13 18.10 -36.24
CA LEU A 716 -31.95 17.45 -36.82
C LEU A 716 -30.63 18.01 -36.25
N GLU A 717 -30.54 19.32 -36.02
CA GLU A 717 -29.37 19.95 -35.41
C GLU A 717 -29.16 19.49 -33.97
N LEU A 718 -30.23 19.47 -33.16
CA LEU A 718 -30.21 18.92 -31.79
C LEU A 718 -29.78 17.45 -31.77
N MET A 719 -30.31 16.61 -32.66
CA MET A 719 -29.89 15.21 -32.81
C MET A 719 -28.40 15.08 -33.20
N GLY A 720 -27.88 16.02 -33.99
CA GLY A 720 -26.46 16.09 -34.35
C GLY A 720 -25.55 16.46 -33.16
N ILE A 721 -25.99 17.39 -32.31
CA ILE A 721 -25.31 17.75 -31.07
C ILE A 721 -25.34 16.60 -30.06
N GLU A 722 -26.48 15.93 -29.93
CA GLU A 722 -26.67 14.79 -29.01
C GLU A 722 -25.83 13.57 -29.42
N LYS A 723 -25.74 13.27 -30.72
CA LYS A 723 -24.80 12.26 -31.25
C LYS A 723 -23.34 12.59 -30.92
N LYS A 724 -22.90 13.85 -31.07
CA LYS A 724 -21.54 14.26 -30.72
C LYS A 724 -21.27 14.12 -29.22
N LYS A 725 -22.23 14.48 -28.36
CA LYS A 725 -22.16 14.23 -26.91
C LYS A 725 -22.01 12.74 -26.59
N ASN A 726 -22.84 11.89 -27.20
CA ASN A 726 -22.79 10.45 -26.96
C ASN A 726 -21.44 9.84 -27.39
N VAL A 727 -20.83 10.30 -28.48
CA VAL A 727 -19.46 9.89 -28.87
C VAL A 727 -18.44 10.30 -27.79
N SER A 728 -18.43 11.57 -27.35
CA SER A 728 -17.51 12.00 -26.29
C SER A 728 -17.74 11.28 -24.95
N PHE A 729 -18.99 10.91 -24.63
CA PHE A 729 -19.29 10.10 -23.44
C PHE A 729 -18.82 8.66 -23.59
N THR A 730 -18.88 8.05 -24.79
CA THR A 730 -18.28 6.73 -25.00
C THR A 730 -16.75 6.76 -24.90
N GLU A 731 -16.10 7.78 -25.45
CA GLU A 731 -14.64 7.97 -25.35
C GLU A 731 -14.21 8.17 -23.88
N GLU A 732 -14.94 8.99 -23.13
CA GLU A 732 -14.68 9.23 -21.70
C GLU A 732 -14.94 7.97 -20.85
N ILE A 733 -16.00 7.19 -21.15
CA ILE A 733 -16.26 5.89 -20.49
C ILE A 733 -15.16 4.86 -20.81
N GLU A 734 -14.64 4.85 -22.04
CA GLU A 734 -13.57 3.93 -22.46
C GLU A 734 -12.26 4.28 -21.76
N LYS A 735 -11.90 5.56 -21.73
CA LYS A 735 -10.75 6.07 -20.96
C LYS A 735 -10.88 5.81 -19.46
N GLN A 736 -12.06 6.01 -18.87
CA GLN A 736 -12.31 5.70 -17.46
C GLN A 736 -12.25 4.19 -17.17
N LYS A 737 -12.55 3.30 -18.14
CA LYS A 737 -12.25 1.86 -18.00
C LYS A 737 -10.74 1.61 -17.98
N GLU A 738 -9.97 2.21 -18.88
CA GLU A 738 -8.51 2.05 -18.89
C GLU A 738 -7.87 2.54 -17.58
N GLU A 739 -8.29 3.70 -17.07
CA GLU A 739 -7.84 4.21 -15.77
C GLU A 739 -8.24 3.27 -14.62
N ASN A 740 -9.46 2.70 -14.64
CA ASN A 740 -9.88 1.70 -13.64
C ASN A 740 -9.10 0.37 -13.73
N GLU A 741 -8.73 -0.07 -14.94
CA GLU A 741 -7.93 -1.29 -15.14
C GLU A 741 -6.47 -1.07 -14.66
N GLN A 742 -5.88 0.10 -14.96
CA GLN A 742 -4.57 0.50 -14.43
C GLN A 742 -4.58 0.66 -12.89
N LEU A 743 -5.65 1.21 -12.31
CA LEU A 743 -5.83 1.29 -10.86
C LEU A 743 -5.99 -0.10 -10.23
N LYS A 744 -6.71 -1.04 -10.86
CA LYS A 744 -6.76 -2.47 -10.46
C LYS A 744 -5.37 -3.10 -10.42
N GLU A 745 -4.57 -2.94 -11.48
CA GLU A 745 -3.20 -3.47 -11.54
C GLU A 745 -2.31 -2.84 -10.47
N THR A 746 -2.45 -1.54 -10.25
CA THR A 746 -1.73 -0.79 -9.22
C THR A 746 -2.11 -1.27 -7.81
N ILE A 747 -3.41 -1.48 -7.54
CA ILE A 747 -3.92 -2.07 -6.30
C ILE A 747 -3.42 -3.51 -6.13
N GLN A 748 -3.37 -4.33 -7.18
CA GLN A 748 -2.74 -5.65 -7.13
C GLN A 748 -1.25 -5.57 -6.79
N MET A 749 -0.50 -4.66 -7.42
CA MET A 749 0.94 -4.50 -7.18
C MET A 749 1.21 -4.06 -5.74
N LEU A 750 0.50 -3.02 -5.27
CA LEU A 750 0.59 -2.52 -3.90
C LEU A 750 0.13 -3.58 -2.88
N THR A 751 -0.86 -4.41 -3.20
CA THR A 751 -1.28 -5.53 -2.34
C THR A 751 -0.21 -6.61 -2.28
N LYS A 752 0.43 -6.96 -3.40
CA LYS A 752 1.57 -7.89 -3.44
C LYS A 752 2.76 -7.34 -2.65
N GLN A 753 3.09 -6.06 -2.79
CA GLN A 753 4.15 -5.39 -2.02
C GLN A 753 3.84 -5.32 -0.52
N LYS A 754 2.61 -4.93 -0.13
CA LYS A 754 2.14 -4.92 1.25
C LYS A 754 2.21 -6.31 1.88
N ASN A 755 1.73 -7.34 1.18
CA ASN A 755 1.75 -8.71 1.68
C ASN A 755 3.18 -9.24 1.80
N LYS A 756 4.09 -8.84 0.89
CA LYS A 756 5.51 -9.12 1.05
C LYS A 756 6.08 -8.42 2.29
N ALA A 757 5.90 -7.11 2.44
CA ALA A 757 6.40 -6.37 3.61
C ALA A 757 5.85 -6.91 4.94
N ILE A 758 4.61 -7.38 4.98
CA ILE A 758 4.02 -8.06 6.15
C ILE A 758 4.66 -9.43 6.40
N LYS A 759 5.07 -10.17 5.35
CA LYS A 759 5.83 -11.42 5.48
C LYS A 759 7.25 -11.14 5.98
N ASP A 760 7.95 -10.21 5.33
CA ASP A 760 9.31 -9.78 5.68
C ASP A 760 9.38 -9.29 7.15
N MET A 761 8.41 -8.48 7.61
CA MET A 761 8.32 -8.05 9.03
C MET A 761 8.00 -9.20 10.00
N LYS A 762 7.18 -10.19 9.60
CA LYS A 762 6.91 -11.36 10.45
C LYS A 762 8.16 -12.23 10.61
N GLU A 763 8.90 -12.44 9.52
CA GLU A 763 10.19 -13.14 9.55
C GLU A 763 11.21 -12.43 10.43
N GLU A 764 11.28 -11.10 10.39
CA GLU A 764 12.16 -10.34 11.30
C GLU A 764 11.72 -10.46 12.78
N VAL A 765 10.42 -10.37 13.07
CA VAL A 765 9.90 -10.54 14.44
C VAL A 765 10.15 -11.95 14.98
N ASP A 766 9.89 -12.99 14.18
CA ASP A 766 10.18 -14.38 14.55
C ASP A 766 11.68 -14.60 14.76
N GLN A 767 12.54 -14.12 13.84
CA GLN A 767 14.00 -14.17 14.02
C GLN A 767 14.47 -13.45 15.29
N LYS A 768 13.86 -12.32 15.64
CA LYS A 768 14.18 -11.59 16.88
C LYS A 768 13.72 -12.34 18.12
N GLN A 769 12.55 -12.98 18.07
CA GLN A 769 12.04 -13.79 19.17
C GLN A 769 12.88 -15.06 19.37
N ASP A 770 13.39 -15.67 18.30
CA ASP A 770 14.27 -16.84 18.38
C ASP A 770 15.72 -16.50 18.77
N GLN A 771 16.24 -15.33 18.35
CA GLN A 771 17.47 -14.76 18.92
C GLN A 771 17.34 -14.61 20.44
N TYR A 772 16.22 -14.06 20.93
CA TYR A 772 15.96 -13.88 22.35
C TYR A 772 15.83 -15.23 23.11
N LYS A 773 15.18 -16.24 22.53
CA LYS A 773 15.17 -17.62 23.09
C LYS A 773 16.58 -18.21 23.18
N MET A 774 17.40 -18.09 22.13
CA MET A 774 18.78 -18.59 22.13
C MET A 774 19.65 -17.87 23.16
N GLU A 775 19.47 -16.56 23.33
CA GLU A 775 20.19 -15.75 24.30
C GLU A 775 19.78 -16.08 25.74
N GLN A 776 18.48 -16.26 26.02
CA GLN A 776 18.01 -16.81 27.29
C GLN A 776 18.58 -18.20 27.56
N HIS A 777 18.59 -19.11 26.59
CA HIS A 777 19.14 -20.45 26.77
C HIS A 777 20.67 -20.43 27.03
N LYS A 778 21.41 -19.56 26.33
CA LYS A 778 22.85 -19.33 26.61
C LYS A 778 23.04 -18.85 28.04
N LEU A 779 22.37 -17.77 28.44
CA LEU A 779 22.45 -17.21 29.80
C LEU A 779 22.06 -18.25 30.86
N GLN A 780 21.03 -19.06 30.61
CA GLN A 780 20.58 -20.11 31.54
C GLN A 780 21.59 -21.27 31.62
N SER A 781 22.26 -21.63 30.51
CA SER A 781 23.35 -22.60 30.51
C SER A 781 24.61 -22.07 31.22
N GLU A 782 24.93 -20.79 31.07
CA GLU A 782 26.04 -20.10 31.74
C GLU A 782 25.79 -19.97 33.25
N ILE A 783 24.57 -19.59 33.66
CA ILE A 783 24.13 -19.62 35.06
C ILE A 783 24.24 -21.04 35.65
N THR A 784 24.00 -22.09 34.85
CA THR A 784 24.13 -23.48 35.29
C THR A 784 25.59 -23.89 35.44
N LEU A 785 26.44 -23.54 34.47
CA LEU A 785 27.89 -23.75 34.51
C LEU A 785 28.54 -23.04 35.71
N LEU A 786 28.19 -21.77 35.94
CA LEU A 786 28.66 -20.97 37.06
C LEU A 786 28.19 -21.55 38.40
N LYS A 787 26.95 -22.04 38.51
CA LYS A 787 26.48 -22.76 39.71
C LYS A 787 27.25 -24.06 39.94
N GLU A 788 27.57 -24.81 38.90
CA GLU A 788 28.38 -26.03 39.02
C GLU A 788 29.82 -25.74 39.44
N GLN A 789 30.45 -24.70 38.88
CA GLN A 789 31.77 -24.21 39.28
C GLN A 789 31.77 -23.72 40.73
N ILE A 790 30.77 -22.91 41.14
CA ILE A 790 30.62 -22.46 42.52
C ILE A 790 30.41 -23.64 43.46
N SER A 791 29.63 -24.67 43.09
CA SER A 791 29.49 -25.87 43.92
C SER A 791 30.81 -26.59 44.10
N LYS A 792 31.56 -26.83 43.02
CA LYS A 792 32.89 -27.50 43.08
C LYS A 792 33.85 -26.74 43.99
N VAL A 793 33.98 -25.43 43.83
CA VAL A 793 34.82 -24.58 44.70
C VAL A 793 34.34 -24.61 46.16
N VAL A 794 33.02 -24.58 46.40
CA VAL A 794 32.45 -24.71 47.75
C VAL A 794 32.71 -26.08 48.37
N ASP A 795 32.67 -27.16 47.58
CA ASP A 795 32.92 -28.53 48.03
C ASP A 795 34.42 -28.79 48.25
N GLU A 796 35.30 -28.22 47.42
CA GLU A 796 36.75 -28.15 47.66
C GLU A 796 37.07 -27.39 48.95
N TYR A 797 36.44 -26.24 49.21
CA TYR A 797 36.62 -25.52 50.48
C TYR A 797 36.05 -26.30 51.69
N LYS A 798 34.96 -27.07 51.55
CA LYS A 798 34.49 -27.96 52.63
C LYS A 798 35.54 -29.03 52.95
N LEU A 799 36.13 -29.66 51.94
CA LEU A 799 37.19 -30.66 52.12
C LEU A 799 38.41 -30.04 52.81
N GLN A 800 38.90 -28.89 52.35
CA GLN A 800 39.99 -28.16 53.01
C GLN A 800 39.67 -27.80 54.47
N ILE A 801 38.44 -27.36 54.75
CA ILE A 801 37.99 -27.07 56.12
C ILE A 801 38.01 -28.34 56.99
N GLU A 802 37.61 -29.50 56.48
CA GLU A 802 37.66 -30.76 57.23
C GLU A 802 39.08 -31.28 57.44
N ASP A 803 39.95 -31.16 56.43
CA ASP A 803 41.38 -31.46 56.54
C ASP A 803 42.06 -30.53 57.57
N TYR A 804 41.71 -29.24 57.59
CA TYR A 804 42.19 -28.30 58.61
C TYR A 804 41.66 -28.64 60.00
N LYS A 805 40.38 -29.01 60.17
CA LYS A 805 39.86 -29.49 61.47
C LYS A 805 40.60 -30.74 61.95
N SER A 806 40.80 -31.71 61.07
CA SER A 806 41.53 -32.96 61.35
C SER A 806 42.97 -32.67 61.77
N SER A 807 43.65 -31.77 61.03
CA SER A 807 44.99 -31.29 61.36
C SER A 807 45.05 -30.55 62.70
N ILE A 808 44.05 -29.70 63.00
CA ILE A 808 43.94 -28.98 64.29
C ILE A 808 43.67 -29.95 65.44
N ALA A 809 42.86 -30.99 65.23
CA ALA A 809 42.62 -32.04 66.23
C ALA A 809 43.91 -32.81 66.53
N ALA A 810 44.62 -33.30 65.50
CA ALA A 810 45.89 -33.99 65.65
C ALA A 810 46.98 -33.11 66.29
N LEU A 811 47.04 -31.81 65.96
CA LEU A 811 47.93 -30.85 66.61
C LEU A 811 47.54 -30.59 68.07
N SER A 812 46.25 -30.59 68.40
CA SER A 812 45.75 -30.46 69.77
C SER A 812 46.09 -31.68 70.62
N GLU A 813 45.89 -32.90 70.10
CA GLU A 813 46.29 -34.15 70.75
C GLU A 813 47.81 -34.22 70.95
N SER A 814 48.59 -33.87 69.93
CA SER A 814 50.05 -33.77 70.00
C SER A 814 50.50 -32.73 71.04
N LYS A 815 49.86 -31.56 71.08
CA LYS A 815 50.10 -30.54 72.11
C LYS A 815 49.82 -31.07 73.51
N VAL A 816 48.69 -31.74 73.73
CA VAL A 816 48.34 -32.34 75.04
C VAL A 816 49.34 -33.44 75.43
N ALA A 817 49.79 -34.27 74.49
CA ALA A 817 50.83 -35.27 74.73
C ALA A 817 52.18 -34.64 75.12
N VAL A 818 52.57 -33.54 74.48
CA VAL A 818 53.78 -32.77 74.81
C VAL A 818 53.64 -32.05 76.16
N GLU A 819 52.48 -31.47 76.47
CA GLU A 819 52.21 -30.83 77.77
C GLU A 819 52.23 -31.84 78.91
N ASN A 820 51.62 -33.02 78.73
CA ASN A 820 51.69 -34.12 79.69
C ASN A 820 53.14 -34.59 79.90
N LYS A 821 53.90 -34.82 78.84
CA LYS A 821 55.32 -35.21 78.92
C LYS A 821 56.19 -34.12 79.57
N ASN A 822 55.88 -32.84 79.34
CA ASN A 822 56.55 -31.73 80.02
C ASN A 822 56.23 -31.72 81.52
N ASN A 823 54.98 -31.99 81.91
CA ASN A 823 54.57 -32.13 83.31
C ASN A 823 55.25 -33.32 84.00
N GLU A 824 55.39 -34.46 83.32
CA GLU A 824 56.20 -35.60 83.79
C GLU A 824 57.68 -35.22 83.98
N ILE A 825 58.28 -34.53 83.01
CA ILE A 825 59.68 -34.07 83.11
C ILE A 825 59.86 -33.07 84.25
N LEU A 826 58.93 -32.13 84.45
CA LEU A 826 58.93 -31.19 85.57
C LEU A 826 58.79 -31.90 86.92
N SER A 827 57.90 -32.89 87.03
CA SER A 827 57.74 -33.73 88.22
C SER A 827 59.03 -34.51 88.52
N ASN A 828 59.60 -35.17 87.52
CA ASN A 828 60.85 -35.92 87.65
C ASN A 828 62.03 -35.01 88.01
N ASN A 829 62.13 -33.80 87.45
CA ASN A 829 63.16 -32.82 87.79
C ASN A 829 62.99 -32.31 89.24
N SER A 830 61.76 -32.13 89.71
CA SER A 830 61.46 -31.81 91.12
C SER A 830 61.87 -32.95 92.07
N ASN A 831 61.57 -34.19 91.70
CA ASN A 831 61.98 -35.39 92.45
C ASN A 831 63.51 -35.51 92.52
N LEU A 832 64.20 -35.37 91.39
CA LEU A 832 65.67 -35.38 91.31
C LEU A 832 66.31 -34.21 92.07
N GLN A 833 65.67 -33.03 92.09
CA GLN A 833 66.11 -31.89 92.90
C GLN A 833 65.99 -32.19 94.41
N SER A 834 64.89 -32.83 94.84
CA SER A 834 64.71 -33.29 96.23
C SER A 834 65.72 -34.37 96.61
N GLU A 835 65.96 -35.34 95.72
CA GLU A 835 66.96 -36.39 95.92
C GLU A 835 68.37 -35.81 96.01
N ARG A 836 68.75 -34.89 95.11
CA ARG A 836 70.02 -34.16 95.17
C ARG A 836 70.16 -33.40 96.50
N GLN A 837 69.10 -32.79 97.03
CA GLN A 837 69.14 -32.16 98.35
C GLN A 837 69.36 -33.18 99.48
N LYS A 838 68.68 -34.33 99.45
CA LYS A 838 68.90 -35.42 100.42
C LYS A 838 70.35 -35.95 100.38
N LEU A 839 70.88 -36.19 99.18
CA LEU A 839 72.26 -36.64 98.97
C LEU A 839 73.29 -35.61 99.44
N LEU A 840 73.06 -34.31 99.18
CA LEU A 840 73.93 -33.24 99.69
C LEU A 840 73.92 -33.17 101.23
N LEU A 841 72.76 -33.34 101.87
CA LEU A 841 72.66 -33.42 103.33
C LEU A 841 73.37 -34.66 103.89
N GLN A 842 73.27 -35.81 103.23
CA GLN A 842 73.99 -37.04 103.61
C GLN A 842 75.52 -36.89 103.44
N ILE A 843 75.99 -36.27 102.35
CA ILE A 843 77.41 -35.95 102.15
C ILE A 843 77.88 -35.00 103.27
N GLN A 844 77.07 -34.03 103.68
CA GLN A 844 77.40 -33.11 104.76
C GLN A 844 77.43 -33.81 106.13
N SER A 845 76.50 -34.72 106.43
CA SER A 845 76.55 -35.50 107.68
C SER A 845 77.74 -36.46 107.72
N LEU A 846 78.02 -37.18 106.63
CA LEU A 846 79.19 -38.06 106.51
C LEU A 846 80.50 -37.28 106.64
N LYS A 847 80.60 -36.08 106.05
CA LYS A 847 81.77 -35.21 106.21
C LYS A 847 81.98 -34.80 107.67
N ASN A 848 80.92 -34.43 108.37
CA ASN A 848 80.97 -34.09 109.80
C ASN A 848 81.37 -35.31 110.66
N GLU A 849 80.90 -36.50 110.30
CA GLU A 849 81.25 -37.76 110.99
C GLU A 849 82.72 -38.14 110.77
N ILE A 850 83.22 -38.08 109.53
CA ILE A 850 84.64 -38.26 109.21
C ILE A 850 85.51 -37.24 109.94
N GLU A 851 85.06 -35.99 110.08
CA GLU A 851 85.81 -34.99 110.85
C GLU A 851 85.81 -35.30 112.36
N ARG A 852 84.69 -35.81 112.90
CA ARG A 852 84.61 -36.31 114.30
C ARG A 852 85.56 -37.49 114.51
N GLU A 853 85.56 -38.47 113.62
CA GLU A 853 86.45 -39.64 113.66
C GLU A 853 87.92 -39.24 113.54
N LYS A 854 88.25 -38.31 112.63
CA LYS A 854 89.61 -37.76 112.50
C LYS A 854 90.08 -37.13 113.82
N ARG A 855 89.29 -36.23 114.42
CA ARG A 855 89.60 -35.59 115.72
C ARG A 855 89.76 -36.62 116.85
N LEU A 856 88.93 -37.66 116.86
CA LEU A 856 88.99 -38.75 117.84
C LEU A 856 90.24 -39.63 117.64
N SER A 857 90.59 -39.95 116.39
CA SER A 857 91.81 -40.68 116.03
C SER A 857 93.09 -39.88 116.36
N GLU A 858 93.14 -38.59 116.01
CA GLU A 858 94.23 -37.68 116.42
C GLU A 858 94.40 -37.62 117.95
N THR A 859 93.30 -37.69 118.69
CA THR A 859 93.33 -37.73 120.16
C THR A 859 93.86 -39.08 120.69
N GLN A 860 93.46 -40.21 120.09
CA GLN A 860 94.02 -41.53 120.42
C GLN A 860 95.50 -41.66 120.09
N ILE A 861 95.95 -41.08 118.97
CA ILE A 861 97.37 -41.06 118.57
C ILE A 861 98.19 -40.28 119.59
N LYS A 862 97.77 -39.06 119.95
CA LYS A 862 98.45 -38.24 120.98
C LYS A 862 98.47 -38.90 122.35
N ALA A 863 97.42 -39.63 122.73
CA ALA A 863 97.40 -40.41 123.96
C ALA A 863 98.43 -41.56 123.95
N LYS A 864 98.55 -42.31 122.83
CA LYS A 864 99.58 -43.35 122.66
C LYS A 864 100.99 -42.77 122.63
N GLU A 865 101.20 -41.64 121.95
CA GLU A 865 102.48 -40.94 121.89
C GLU A 865 102.94 -40.51 123.29
N SER A 866 102.05 -39.91 124.08
CA SER A 866 102.32 -39.55 125.48
C SER A 866 102.62 -40.79 126.35
N GLN A 867 101.91 -41.89 126.16
CA GLN A 867 102.16 -43.16 126.85
C GLN A 867 103.56 -43.74 126.53
N LEU A 868 103.93 -43.78 125.24
CA LEU A 868 105.23 -44.28 124.79
C LEU A 868 106.39 -43.41 125.30
N LEU A 869 106.24 -42.09 125.32
CA LEU A 869 107.24 -41.17 125.88
C LEU A 869 107.44 -41.41 127.39
N ALA A 870 106.36 -41.66 128.14
CA ALA A 870 106.44 -41.99 129.56
C ALA A 870 107.16 -43.34 129.79
N GLU A 871 106.90 -44.34 128.96
CA GLU A 871 107.56 -45.65 129.03
C GLU A 871 109.04 -45.58 128.65
N GLN A 872 109.40 -44.86 127.58
CA GLN A 872 110.79 -44.67 127.16
C GLN A 872 111.62 -43.93 128.23
N ASN A 873 111.06 -42.90 128.87
CA ASN A 873 111.72 -42.22 129.98
C ASN A 873 111.94 -43.15 131.18
N ARG A 874 110.99 -44.03 131.50
CA ARG A 874 111.12 -45.06 132.55
C ARG A 874 112.22 -46.07 132.24
N ILE A 875 112.40 -46.46 130.97
CA ILE A 875 113.48 -47.35 130.54
C ILE A 875 114.85 -46.67 130.68
N ASN A 876 114.96 -45.41 130.24
CA ASN A 876 116.21 -44.64 130.32
C ASN A 876 116.73 -44.51 131.76
N GLU A 877 115.86 -44.16 132.71
CA GLU A 877 116.27 -44.02 134.13
C GLU A 877 116.68 -45.37 134.73
N SER A 878 116.00 -46.47 134.37
CA SER A 878 116.40 -47.82 134.78
C SER A 878 117.78 -48.23 134.23
N MET A 879 118.16 -47.78 133.04
CA MET A 879 119.49 -48.03 132.47
C MET A 879 120.57 -47.19 133.16
N ARG A 880 120.27 -45.93 133.53
CA ARG A 880 121.21 -45.05 134.24
C ARG A 880 121.65 -45.67 135.57
N VAL A 881 120.69 -46.09 136.39
CA VAL A 881 120.92 -46.69 137.72
C VAL A 881 121.77 -47.97 137.63
N LYS A 882 121.59 -48.80 136.59
CA LYS A 882 122.39 -50.02 136.38
C LYS A 882 123.87 -49.70 136.13
N SER A 883 124.16 -48.79 135.20
CA SER A 883 125.54 -48.39 134.87
C SER A 883 126.28 -47.79 136.06
N GLU A 884 125.58 -46.97 136.84
CA GLU A 884 126.10 -46.34 138.06
C GLU A 884 126.44 -47.38 139.15
N THR A 885 125.67 -48.46 139.23
CA THR A 885 125.93 -49.62 140.10
C THR A 885 127.13 -50.46 139.63
N GLU A 886 127.26 -50.70 138.31
CA GLU A 886 128.38 -51.46 137.75
C GLU A 886 129.73 -50.74 137.94
N LYS A 887 129.78 -49.41 137.79
CA LYS A 887 130.97 -48.61 138.11
C LYS A 887 131.49 -48.86 139.54
N GLN A 888 130.61 -48.83 140.54
CA GLN A 888 131.00 -49.08 141.94
C GLN A 888 131.56 -50.49 142.16
N ASN A 889 130.99 -51.50 141.49
CA ASN A 889 131.48 -52.88 141.54
C ASN A 889 132.89 -53.03 140.93
N ILE A 890 133.21 -52.28 139.87
CA ILE A 890 134.55 -52.30 139.26
C ILE A 890 135.58 -51.68 140.21
N PHE A 891 135.33 -50.48 140.74
CA PHE A 891 136.27 -49.83 141.69
C PHE A 891 136.51 -50.68 142.95
N SER A 892 135.45 -51.33 143.46
CA SER A 892 135.54 -52.22 144.62
C SER A 892 136.39 -53.46 144.36
N LYS A 893 136.30 -54.07 143.17
CA LYS A 893 137.15 -55.22 142.79
C LYS A 893 138.61 -54.83 142.66
N VAL A 894 138.92 -53.72 141.98
CA VAL A 894 140.31 -53.29 141.78
C VAL A 894 140.99 -52.91 143.08
N ALA A 895 140.27 -52.30 144.04
CA ALA A 895 140.78 -52.06 145.38
C ALA A 895 141.20 -53.36 146.11
N ASN A 896 140.40 -54.42 145.98
CA ASN A 896 140.62 -55.68 146.70
C ASN A 896 141.80 -56.51 146.18
N GLU A 897 142.13 -56.47 144.88
CA GLU A 897 143.23 -57.27 144.31
C GLU A 897 144.62 -56.72 144.67
N PHE A 898 144.74 -55.42 144.94
CA PHE A 898 146.02 -54.77 145.25
C PHE A 898 146.15 -54.30 146.71
N CYS A 899 145.41 -54.90 147.65
CA CYS A 899 145.47 -54.61 149.10
C CYS A 899 146.89 -54.62 149.70
N THR A 900 147.81 -55.38 149.11
CA THR A 900 149.22 -55.46 149.56
C THR A 900 150.10 -54.28 149.10
N LEU A 901 149.63 -53.49 148.13
CA LEU A 901 150.30 -52.30 147.61
C LEU A 901 149.54 -51.00 147.92
N PHE A 902 148.32 -51.10 148.47
CA PHE A 902 147.47 -49.96 148.80
C PHE A 902 146.60 -50.30 150.02
N ASP A 903 146.73 -49.51 151.09
CA ASP A 903 146.01 -49.75 152.34
C ASP A 903 144.54 -49.29 152.24
N VAL A 904 143.69 -50.22 151.84
CA VAL A 904 142.23 -50.06 151.66
C VAL A 904 141.52 -49.54 152.92
N SER A 905 142.14 -49.64 154.11
CA SER A 905 141.54 -49.11 155.35
C SER A 905 141.50 -47.58 155.41
N THR A 906 142.39 -46.88 154.71
CA THR A 906 142.55 -45.41 154.84
C THR A 906 141.95 -44.61 153.69
N THR A 907 141.84 -45.17 152.49
CA THR A 907 141.37 -44.42 151.31
C THR A 907 140.47 -45.29 150.43
N ARG A 908 139.20 -44.89 150.23
CA ARG A 908 138.31 -45.55 149.26
C ARG A 908 138.70 -45.17 147.83
N LEU A 909 138.79 -46.18 146.96
CA LEU A 909 139.03 -46.00 145.53
C LEU A 909 137.82 -45.35 144.86
N ASN A 910 138.04 -44.28 144.10
CA ASN A 910 137.02 -43.56 143.33
C ASN A 910 137.62 -43.00 142.03
N GLU A 911 136.76 -42.52 141.14
CA GLU A 911 137.13 -42.06 139.79
C GLU A 911 138.16 -40.91 139.78
N SER A 912 138.35 -40.20 140.91
CA SER A 912 139.33 -39.10 141.05
C SER A 912 140.68 -39.54 141.65
N ASN A 913 140.83 -40.75 142.21
CA ASN A 913 142.08 -41.23 142.81
C ASN A 913 142.62 -42.53 142.18
N PHE A 914 141.85 -43.15 141.28
CA PHE A 914 142.20 -44.39 140.58
C PHE A 914 143.53 -44.33 139.81
N ASP A 915 143.78 -43.25 139.07
CA ASP A 915 145.04 -43.06 138.32
C ASP A 915 146.26 -42.94 139.26
N MET A 916 146.08 -42.33 140.43
CA MET A 916 147.13 -42.19 141.43
C MET A 916 147.52 -43.54 142.04
N PHE A 917 146.53 -44.40 142.27
CA PHE A 917 146.69 -45.79 142.69
C PHE A 917 147.45 -46.63 141.64
N LEU A 918 147.06 -46.54 140.35
CA LEU A 918 147.77 -47.22 139.26
C LEU A 918 149.23 -46.76 139.12
N SER A 919 149.49 -45.46 139.31
CA SER A 919 150.84 -44.89 139.29
C SER A 919 151.73 -45.46 140.41
N ASN A 920 151.19 -45.64 141.62
CA ASN A 920 151.92 -46.22 142.75
C ASN A 920 152.30 -47.70 142.52
N ILE A 921 151.40 -48.51 141.98
CA ILE A 921 151.68 -49.91 141.61
C ILE A 921 152.81 -49.98 140.57
N ARG A 922 152.76 -49.12 139.55
CA ARG A 922 153.80 -49.02 138.51
C ARG A 922 155.17 -48.67 139.10
N ASN A 923 155.23 -47.73 140.05
CA ASN A 923 156.47 -47.34 140.71
C ASN A 923 157.09 -48.49 141.52
N LYS A 924 156.28 -49.27 142.25
CA LYS A 924 156.79 -50.40 143.05
C LYS A 924 157.34 -51.54 142.16
N LEU A 925 156.73 -51.78 141.01
CA LEU A 925 157.19 -52.80 140.06
C LEU A 925 158.56 -52.42 139.43
N ASN A 926 158.78 -51.13 139.14
CA ASN A 926 160.08 -50.62 138.70
C ASN A 926 161.18 -50.76 139.78
N GLU A 927 160.82 -50.58 141.05
CA GLU A 927 161.76 -50.74 142.17
C GLU A 927 162.25 -52.20 142.29
N LEU A 928 161.34 -53.17 142.17
CA LEU A 928 161.68 -54.60 142.17
C LEU A 928 162.62 -54.99 141.02
N LEU A 929 162.35 -54.51 139.79
CA LEU A 929 163.24 -54.70 138.63
C LEU A 929 164.64 -54.10 138.87
N THR A 930 164.72 -52.98 139.59
CA THR A 930 165.99 -52.34 139.96
C THR A 930 166.76 -53.16 140.99
N VAL A 931 166.08 -53.81 141.94
CA VAL A 931 166.70 -54.74 142.90
C VAL A 931 167.21 -56.01 142.20
N GLU A 932 166.43 -56.60 141.29
CA GLU A 932 166.86 -57.75 140.49
C GLU A 932 168.13 -57.42 139.68
N THR A 933 168.16 -56.26 139.03
CA THR A 933 169.32 -55.78 138.26
C THR A 933 170.58 -55.66 139.13
N LYS A 934 170.44 -55.18 140.38
CA LYS A 934 171.55 -55.12 141.34
C LYS A 934 172.02 -56.50 141.81
N LEU A 935 171.11 -57.46 142.03
CA LEU A 935 171.45 -58.83 142.40
C LEU A 935 172.25 -59.54 141.28
N ARG A 936 171.87 -59.36 140.01
CA ARG A 936 172.62 -59.88 138.86
C ARG A 936 174.05 -59.33 138.80
N LEU A 937 174.21 -58.03 139.07
CA LEU A 937 175.52 -57.36 139.14
C LEU A 937 176.40 -57.89 140.28
N LEU A 938 175.83 -58.07 141.47
CA LEU A 938 176.58 -58.46 142.67
C LEU A 938 177.06 -59.92 142.63
N LEU A 939 176.35 -60.79 141.89
CA LEU A 939 176.75 -62.17 141.59
C LEU A 939 177.56 -62.32 140.28
N ALA A 940 177.91 -61.20 139.63
CA ALA A 940 178.66 -61.15 138.36
C ALA A 940 178.04 -61.98 137.20
N LEU A 941 176.71 -62.02 137.11
CA LEU A 941 176.00 -62.91 136.20
C LEU A 941 175.78 -62.33 134.80
N GLY A 942 175.85 -63.21 133.80
CA GLY A 942 175.35 -62.94 132.46
C GLY A 942 173.83 -62.72 132.44
N PRO A 943 173.30 -61.92 131.50
CA PRO A 943 171.90 -61.47 131.52
C PRO A 943 170.85 -62.58 131.35
N GLN A 944 171.25 -63.79 130.96
CA GLN A 944 170.37 -64.97 130.84
C GLN A 944 170.70 -66.09 131.83
N GLN A 945 171.64 -65.89 132.77
CA GLN A 945 171.84 -66.83 133.87
C GLN A 945 170.78 -66.61 134.97
N SER A 946 170.35 -67.69 135.61
CA SER A 946 169.44 -67.63 136.75
C SER A 946 170.18 -67.15 138.00
N ILE A 947 169.57 -66.20 138.71
CA ILE A 947 170.06 -65.75 140.02
C ILE A 947 170.06 -66.91 141.03
N VAL A 948 169.14 -67.87 140.87
CA VAL A 948 169.02 -69.05 141.75
C VAL A 948 170.14 -70.06 141.50
N ASP A 949 170.49 -70.32 140.24
CA ASP A 949 171.58 -71.25 139.90
C ASP A 949 172.95 -70.71 140.33
N ALA A 950 173.12 -69.39 140.26
CA ALA A 950 174.33 -68.69 140.70
C ALA A 950 174.61 -68.83 142.19
N VAL A 951 173.60 -68.56 143.02
CA VAL A 951 173.68 -68.75 144.48
C VAL A 951 173.89 -70.22 144.82
N SER A 952 173.33 -71.14 144.02
CA SER A 952 173.53 -72.58 144.18
C SER A 952 174.96 -73.03 143.87
N GLN A 953 175.62 -72.45 142.85
CA GLN A 953 177.04 -72.72 142.57
C GLN A 953 177.98 -72.15 143.65
N LEU A 954 177.61 -71.02 144.28
CA LEU A 954 178.37 -70.42 145.37
C LEU A 954 178.34 -71.26 146.68
N LEU A 955 177.41 -72.22 146.79
CA LEU A 955 177.20 -73.08 147.95
C LEU A 955 177.78 -74.50 147.80
N LEU A 956 178.44 -74.80 146.67
CA LEU A 956 178.99 -76.13 146.34
C LEU A 956 180.53 -76.14 146.14
N SER A 957 181.21 -75.10 146.61
CA SER A 957 182.67 -74.95 146.56
C SER A 957 183.32 -74.89 147.96
N SER A 958 182.67 -75.47 148.96
CA SER A 958 183.19 -75.81 150.29
C SER A 958 182.92 -77.27 150.62
#